data_AF-A0A1I5VPX8-F1
#
_entry.id   AF-A0A1I5VPX8-F1
#
_cell.length_a   1.000
_cell.length_b   1.000
_cell.length_c   1.000
_cell.angle_alpha   90.00
_cell.angle_beta   90.00
_cell.angle_gamma   90.00
#
_symmetry.space_group_name_H-M   'P 1'
#
loop_
_entity.id
_entity.type
_entity.pdbx_description
1 polymer ?
#
loop_
_entity_poly.entity_id
_entity_poly.type
_entity_poly.pdbx_seq_one_letter_code
_entity_poly.pdbx_strand_id
1 'polypeptide(L)'
;MCTRYHGPDRAADREPLTVTGTVIEQILGAYMFVAEHVRAGEAPTAGQAQTTDLYHFPMVAVRETIANALAHRDYTAANRCVHVRLFPERLEVTSPGEWLGRSLKDGVEYSLSALESHSIKRNFRLAHVLSWIRLVEGEGSGIPSALKDCRSVRAPEPTVVQNQGFVTVTLRRRESDPQTGPARLPIPIQLPPNISDYVGRDYALAMLDALLPDASKETAGPRIQLISGLAGVGKTATAVHWAHRVRDRFPDGILFANLGGARSGSPAEPTETMRRFLHAFGVRPDDVPGDLDTMTSLYRSLLHDRRVLILLDDAVSIDQVRPLIPAGPGCAALVTSRGPLDELVVRDGAQVLPLGTLSMEEAKEFLARRLGRDRVAADPEAAATLVRFCAGLPLAMAVVAARATRHPRRPLGELAGELVDATDRLDVLSLSDGALSLRTVFNQSYGELSTRAAAVFRLLGVHPSPNIGLGAAIALTGLNLREARDSLDELVTAGMLDEPVPLRYRSHDLLHDYAAELAAQTESQEVTQEAIRRVVDYYLQAGTEAARLLNPRREPIVTAPPAVDVLVDTIEDYDQAMGWFSVEVSGLASIIECASQAGLERHAWQLAWVLAPFLDVRGHWTLMLDCQRTALALAEQFDDLAAQAASHRLLSRAYSRIDHDREAIDHLARAHDLYRDLDDLNGQANTAYDLAEIHHLRRQYPEAVGHARRAVGLYERIGDTSGVRDALQLVGQITYERVGHEGAPRDASPSDSHTSLPTVHRTIVIADVVGFSSRRRTSHDRSLLRTETYRALHDAFVKAGIPWDSCYIEDRGDGVLILAPPEVPKSFFVERLPETLSRELIKHNQVHPSAQEIRLRVALHAGEVHADQHGVAGSSLNHAFRILEASELKEAVATSPPAPLGLITSDWFYREVVQPSEAVDSESFRRVDVHVKETRSQAWIRVLHEP
;
A
#
# COMPACT_ATOMS: atom_id res chain seq x y z
N MET A 1 -70.80 5.89 26.54
CA MET A 1 -70.34 4.47 26.59
C MET A 1 -69.50 4.20 25.37
N CYS A 2 -68.31 3.66 25.55
CA CYS A 2 -67.44 3.17 24.49
C CYS A 2 -67.48 1.64 24.47
N THR A 3 -67.40 1.02 23.30
CA THR A 3 -67.44 -0.45 23.19
C THR A 3 -66.64 -0.90 21.97
N ARG A 4 -65.71 -1.82 22.17
CA ARG A 4 -65.01 -2.50 21.07
C ARG A 4 -65.72 -3.80 20.75
N TYR A 5 -65.93 -4.09 19.48
CA TYR A 5 -66.46 -5.35 18.97
C TYR A 5 -65.35 -6.10 18.23
N HIS A 6 -65.21 -7.39 18.48
CA HIS A 6 -64.19 -8.23 17.83
C HIS A 6 -64.63 -8.79 16.47
N GLY A 7 -65.92 -8.68 16.14
CA GLY A 7 -66.51 -9.11 14.87
C GLY A 7 -67.19 -7.98 14.08
N PRO A 8 -67.79 -8.28 12.92
CA PRO A 8 -68.30 -7.26 11.98
C PRO A 8 -69.67 -6.65 12.39
N ASP A 9 -70.35 -7.26 13.35
CA ASP A 9 -71.69 -6.87 13.80
C ASP A 9 -71.82 -6.77 15.34
N ARG A 10 -73.01 -6.38 15.79
CA ARG A 10 -73.31 -6.15 17.21
C ARG A 10 -73.53 -7.43 18.03
N ALA A 11 -73.55 -8.60 17.38
CA ALA A 11 -73.66 -9.90 18.06
C ALA A 11 -72.28 -10.46 18.46
N ALA A 12 -71.19 -9.88 17.95
CA ALA A 12 -69.83 -10.27 18.30
C ALA A 12 -69.44 -9.94 19.75
N ASP A 13 -68.43 -10.65 20.24
CA ASP A 13 -67.81 -10.37 21.55
C ASP A 13 -67.41 -8.92 21.68
N ARG A 14 -67.65 -8.35 22.86
CA ARG A 14 -67.52 -6.92 23.11
C ARG A 14 -66.84 -6.58 24.41
N GLU A 15 -66.04 -5.51 24.37
CA GLU A 15 -65.37 -4.92 25.52
C GLU A 15 -65.99 -3.55 25.82
N PRO A 16 -66.80 -3.40 26.89
CA PRO A 16 -67.47 -2.15 27.21
C PRO A 16 -66.66 -1.28 28.17
N LEU A 17 -66.64 0.04 27.92
CA LEU A 17 -66.13 1.07 28.83
C LEU A 17 -67.20 2.15 29.06
N THR A 18 -67.53 2.42 30.32
CA THR A 18 -68.42 3.54 30.67
C THR A 18 -67.59 4.73 31.12
N VAL A 19 -67.62 5.80 30.33
CA VAL A 19 -66.94 7.07 30.65
C VAL A 19 -67.95 8.03 31.29
N THR A 20 -67.67 8.49 32.51
CA THR A 20 -68.47 9.45 33.29
C THR A 20 -67.64 10.68 33.63
N GLY A 21 -68.29 11.81 33.94
CA GLY A 21 -67.61 13.05 34.31
C GLY A 21 -68.16 14.25 33.55
N THR A 22 -67.37 15.33 33.50
CA THR A 22 -67.61 16.49 32.65
C THR A 22 -67.63 16.11 31.17
N VAL A 23 -68.22 16.95 30.32
CA VAL A 23 -68.25 16.70 28.87
C VAL A 23 -66.84 16.56 28.29
N ILE A 24 -65.86 17.27 28.85
CA ILE A 24 -64.46 17.21 28.43
C ILE A 24 -63.84 15.85 28.76
N GLU A 25 -64.01 15.38 30.00
CA GLU A 25 -63.54 14.05 30.42
C GLU A 25 -64.18 12.94 29.60
N GLN A 26 -65.46 13.11 29.22
CA GLN A 26 -66.15 12.18 28.34
C GLN A 26 -65.58 12.18 26.91
N ILE A 27 -65.23 13.34 26.35
CA ILE A 27 -64.60 13.44 25.02
C ILE A 27 -63.20 12.81 25.05
N LEU A 28 -62.36 13.20 26.01
CA LEU A 28 -60.99 12.71 26.12
C LEU A 28 -60.95 11.22 26.43
N GLY A 29 -61.77 10.75 27.37
CA GLY A 29 -61.84 9.32 27.70
C GLY A 29 -62.33 8.46 26.53
N ALA A 30 -63.30 8.95 25.76
CA ALA A 30 -63.75 8.24 24.57
C ALA A 30 -62.71 8.28 23.44
N TYR A 31 -62.02 9.41 23.26
CA TYR A 31 -60.94 9.55 22.28
C TYR A 31 -59.76 8.63 22.60
N MET A 32 -59.29 8.62 23.86
CA MET A 32 -58.19 7.77 24.32
C MET A 32 -58.54 6.29 24.17
N PHE A 33 -59.77 5.90 24.52
CA PHE A 33 -60.25 4.55 24.27
C PHE A 33 -60.14 4.18 22.78
N VAL A 34 -60.55 5.04 21.85
CA VAL A 34 -60.38 4.74 20.43
C VAL A 34 -58.90 4.68 20.06
N ALA A 35 -58.09 5.64 20.49
CA ALA A 35 -56.65 5.74 20.19
C ALA A 35 -55.89 4.47 20.59
N GLU A 36 -56.06 3.99 21.82
CA GLU A 36 -55.41 2.78 22.34
C GLU A 36 -55.75 1.52 21.52
N HIS A 37 -56.97 1.46 20.99
CA HIS A 37 -57.47 0.28 20.28
C HIS A 37 -57.25 0.31 18.76
N VAL A 38 -56.80 1.45 18.21
CA VAL A 38 -56.60 1.63 16.75
C VAL A 38 -55.19 2.11 16.38
N ARG A 39 -54.26 2.17 17.33
CA ARG A 39 -52.85 2.49 17.11
C ARG A 39 -52.21 1.45 16.17
N ALA A 40 -51.61 1.92 15.09
CA ALA A 40 -51.02 1.15 14.02
C ALA A 40 -49.47 1.16 14.05
N GLY A 41 -48.85 1.99 14.90
CA GLY A 41 -47.40 2.13 15.04
C GLY A 41 -46.98 3.57 15.34
N GLU A 42 -45.70 3.88 15.13
CA GLU A 42 -45.12 5.24 15.22
C GLU A 42 -44.56 5.64 13.86
N ALA A 43 -44.74 6.91 13.48
CA ALA A 43 -44.20 7.48 12.25
C ALA A 43 -43.40 8.76 12.58
N PRO A 44 -42.25 9.01 11.93
CA PRO A 44 -41.49 10.24 12.13
C PRO A 44 -42.28 11.45 11.61
N THR A 45 -42.30 12.52 12.40
CA THR A 45 -42.97 13.77 12.02
C THR A 45 -42.06 14.59 11.13
N ALA A 46 -42.52 14.96 9.93
CA ALA A 46 -41.73 15.79 9.02
C ALA A 46 -41.36 17.13 9.69
N GLY A 47 -40.06 17.39 9.84
CA GLY A 47 -39.52 18.66 10.34
C GLY A 47 -39.29 18.79 11.84
N GLN A 48 -39.55 17.75 12.65
CA GLN A 48 -39.23 17.74 14.09
C GLN A 48 -38.70 16.36 14.53
N ALA A 49 -37.74 16.32 15.46
CA ALA A 49 -37.21 15.10 16.06
C ALA A 49 -38.20 14.48 17.08
N GLN A 50 -39.43 14.21 16.64
CA GLN A 50 -40.47 13.55 17.44
C GLN A 50 -41.21 12.52 16.58
N THR A 51 -41.38 11.30 17.11
CA THR A 51 -42.28 10.31 16.53
C THR A 51 -43.72 10.66 16.89
N THR A 52 -44.64 10.56 15.92
CA THR A 52 -46.08 10.70 16.13
C THR A 52 -46.75 9.34 15.95
N ASP A 53 -47.73 9.04 16.81
CA ASP A 53 -48.52 7.82 16.69
C ASP A 53 -49.31 7.77 15.38
N LEU A 54 -49.18 6.64 14.68
CA LEU A 54 -49.96 6.33 13.49
C LEU A 54 -51.22 5.56 13.90
N TYR A 55 -52.39 5.98 13.41
CA TYR A 55 -53.68 5.36 13.73
C TYR A 55 -54.38 4.82 12.47
N HIS A 56 -55.18 3.76 12.62
CA HIS A 56 -55.98 3.18 11.53
C HIS A 56 -57.19 4.04 11.11
N PHE A 57 -57.60 4.98 11.97
CA PHE A 57 -58.71 5.90 11.72
C PHE A 57 -58.23 7.36 11.73
N PRO A 58 -58.93 8.28 11.02
CA PRO A 58 -58.65 9.72 11.05
C PRO A 58 -58.94 10.30 12.45
N MET A 59 -57.92 10.43 13.29
CA MET A 59 -58.12 10.73 14.72
C MET A 59 -58.65 12.14 14.97
N VAL A 60 -58.38 13.12 14.10
CA VAL A 60 -59.02 14.44 14.21
C VAL A 60 -60.51 14.30 13.90
N ALA A 61 -60.89 13.56 12.86
CA ALA A 61 -62.30 13.28 12.55
C ALA A 61 -63.00 12.50 13.67
N VAL A 62 -62.32 11.55 14.33
CA VAL A 62 -62.84 10.82 15.51
C VAL A 62 -63.15 11.80 16.64
N ARG A 63 -62.19 12.66 17.00
CA ARG A 63 -62.35 13.67 18.07
C ARG A 63 -63.53 14.60 17.78
N GLU A 64 -63.58 15.15 16.56
CA GLU A 64 -64.64 16.06 16.13
C GLU A 64 -66.02 15.39 16.14
N THR A 65 -66.10 14.13 15.72
CA THR A 65 -67.38 13.38 15.71
C THR A 65 -67.90 13.12 17.12
N ILE A 66 -67.01 12.73 18.06
CA ILE A 66 -67.38 12.52 19.47
C ILE A 66 -67.82 13.85 20.11
N ALA A 67 -67.08 14.94 19.88
CA ALA A 67 -67.40 16.25 20.41
C ALA A 67 -68.77 16.74 19.91
N ASN A 68 -69.06 16.61 18.61
CA ASN A 68 -70.36 16.98 18.04
C ASN A 68 -71.51 16.10 18.57
N ALA A 69 -71.28 14.79 18.72
CA ALA A 69 -72.28 13.88 19.27
C ALA A 69 -72.68 14.27 20.70
N LEU A 70 -71.73 14.67 21.55
CA LEU A 70 -72.01 15.14 22.91
C LEU A 70 -72.63 16.54 22.91
N ALA A 71 -72.11 17.48 22.11
CA ALA A 71 -72.65 18.84 22.01
C ALA A 71 -74.11 18.89 21.50
N HIS A 72 -74.50 17.94 20.66
CA HIS A 72 -75.85 17.89 20.04
C HIS A 72 -76.76 16.82 20.62
N ARG A 73 -76.31 16.11 21.66
CA ARG A 73 -77.14 15.14 22.39
C ARG A 73 -78.43 15.81 22.86
N ASP A 74 -79.54 15.09 22.73
CA ASP A 74 -80.77 15.43 23.40
C ASP A 74 -80.67 15.15 24.91
N TYR A 75 -80.48 16.20 25.70
CA TYR A 75 -80.36 16.08 27.15
C TYR A 75 -81.70 15.89 27.87
N THR A 76 -82.84 16.02 27.20
CA THR A 76 -84.16 15.75 27.79
C THR A 76 -84.39 14.25 28.01
N ALA A 77 -83.73 13.40 27.21
CA ALA A 77 -83.74 11.96 27.38
C ALA A 77 -82.65 11.51 28.36
N ALA A 78 -82.87 11.71 29.66
CA ALA A 78 -81.89 11.46 30.73
C ALA A 78 -81.23 10.07 30.67
N ASN A 79 -81.97 9.04 30.23
CA ASN A 79 -81.50 7.65 30.18
C ASN A 79 -80.80 7.24 28.86
N ARG A 80 -80.64 8.13 27.87
CA ARG A 80 -80.01 7.80 26.58
C ARG A 80 -78.61 8.42 26.50
N CYS A 81 -77.55 7.64 26.40
CA CYS A 81 -76.17 8.15 26.31
C CYS A 81 -75.67 8.23 24.86
N VAL A 82 -74.56 8.94 24.64
CA VAL A 82 -73.77 8.79 23.40
C VAL A 82 -73.04 7.45 23.46
N HIS A 83 -73.05 6.73 22.35
CA HIS A 83 -72.35 5.45 22.18
C HIS A 83 -71.25 5.57 21.13
N VAL A 84 -70.03 5.16 21.47
CA VAL A 84 -68.91 5.02 20.54
C VAL A 84 -68.65 3.53 20.38
N ARG A 85 -68.87 2.98 19.18
CA ARG A 85 -68.71 1.55 18.89
C ARG A 85 -67.62 1.36 17.85
N LEU A 86 -66.56 0.65 18.23
CA LEU A 86 -65.43 0.35 17.36
C LEU A 86 -65.55 -1.07 16.82
N PHE A 87 -65.62 -1.21 15.50
CA PHE A 87 -65.56 -2.46 14.75
C PHE A 87 -64.24 -2.54 13.96
N PRO A 88 -63.85 -3.70 13.41
CA PRO A 88 -62.61 -3.83 12.65
C PRO A 88 -62.43 -2.83 11.50
N GLU A 89 -63.51 -2.53 10.76
CA GLU A 89 -63.46 -1.68 9.55
C GLU A 89 -64.20 -0.33 9.69
N ARG A 90 -64.93 -0.13 10.80
CA ARG A 90 -65.71 1.10 11.02
C ARG A 90 -65.82 1.49 12.49
N LEU A 91 -65.96 2.77 12.73
CA LEU A 91 -66.27 3.38 14.02
C LEU A 91 -67.63 4.08 13.91
N GLU A 92 -68.58 3.69 14.77
CA GLU A 92 -69.92 4.30 14.84
C GLU A 92 -70.02 5.19 16.08
N VAL A 93 -70.35 6.46 15.90
CA VAL A 93 -70.68 7.39 16.99
C VAL A 93 -72.18 7.69 16.93
N THR A 94 -72.93 7.16 17.89
CA THR A 94 -74.39 7.31 17.97
C THR A 94 -74.77 8.32 19.05
N SER A 95 -75.48 9.39 18.67
CA SER A 95 -76.02 10.40 19.59
C SER A 95 -77.56 10.35 19.65
N PRO A 96 -78.19 10.43 20.83
CA PRO A 96 -79.64 10.57 20.97
C PRO A 96 -80.13 11.91 20.41
N GLY A 97 -81.18 11.87 19.59
CA GLY A 97 -81.81 13.04 18.97
C GLY A 97 -81.99 12.87 17.46
N GLU A 98 -82.44 13.95 16.83
CA GLU A 98 -82.57 14.05 15.38
C GLU A 98 -81.52 15.01 14.82
N TRP A 99 -81.15 14.84 13.54
CA TRP A 99 -80.28 15.76 12.83
C TRP A 99 -80.98 17.11 12.66
N LEU A 100 -80.31 18.18 13.10
CA LEU A 100 -80.88 19.52 13.04
C LEU A 100 -80.45 20.23 11.76
N GLY A 101 -81.41 20.85 11.06
CA GLY A 101 -81.22 21.69 9.88
C GLY A 101 -81.71 21.09 8.56
N ARG A 102 -81.59 19.79 8.39
CA ARG A 102 -82.24 19.03 7.30
C ARG A 102 -82.97 17.84 7.88
N SER A 103 -84.25 17.67 7.53
CA SER A 103 -85.00 16.47 7.89
C SER A 103 -84.42 15.28 7.11
N LEU A 104 -83.77 14.37 7.83
CA LEU A 104 -83.26 13.11 7.28
C LEU A 104 -84.37 12.07 7.32
N LYS A 105 -84.51 11.28 6.25
CA LYS A 105 -85.44 10.13 6.25
C LYS A 105 -84.85 9.02 7.11
N ASP A 106 -85.67 8.45 7.99
CA ASP A 106 -85.26 7.32 8.82
C ASP A 106 -84.76 6.15 7.95
N GLY A 107 -83.60 5.61 8.30
CA GLY A 107 -82.96 4.47 7.63
C GLY A 107 -82.16 4.81 6.38
N VAL A 108 -82.13 6.07 5.93
CA VAL A 108 -81.38 6.48 4.73
C VAL A 108 -79.99 6.97 5.13
N GLU A 109 -78.96 6.48 4.42
CA GLU A 109 -77.56 6.89 4.58
C GLU A 109 -77.25 8.13 3.73
N TYR A 110 -76.69 9.16 4.37
CA TYR A 110 -76.28 10.41 3.73
C TYR A 110 -74.78 10.61 3.92
N SER A 111 -74.10 11.17 2.91
CA SER A 111 -72.71 11.61 3.03
C SER A 111 -72.58 12.80 3.96
N LEU A 112 -71.56 12.85 4.81
CA LEU A 112 -71.40 13.94 5.78
C LEU A 112 -71.18 15.31 5.10
N SER A 113 -70.50 15.35 3.93
CA SER A 113 -70.33 16.59 3.14
C SER A 113 -71.65 17.15 2.60
N ALA A 114 -72.61 16.27 2.26
CA ALA A 114 -73.93 16.70 1.80
C ALA A 114 -74.77 17.36 2.91
N LEU A 115 -74.32 17.27 4.17
CA LEU A 115 -74.95 17.85 5.35
C LEU A 115 -74.13 19.00 5.96
N GLU A 116 -72.98 19.35 5.38
CA GLU A 116 -72.05 20.37 5.90
C GLU A 116 -72.74 21.73 6.10
N SER A 117 -73.50 22.19 5.11
CA SER A 117 -74.24 23.47 5.15
C SER A 117 -75.51 23.46 6.01
N HIS A 118 -75.90 22.31 6.55
CA HIS A 118 -77.13 22.12 7.29
C HIS A 118 -76.89 21.83 8.78
N SER A 119 -75.66 21.90 9.26
CA SER A 119 -75.35 21.65 10.67
C SER A 119 -75.82 22.79 11.57
N ILE A 120 -76.78 22.52 12.47
CA ILE A 120 -77.33 23.51 13.42
C ILE A 120 -76.96 23.15 14.86
N LYS A 121 -76.45 24.13 15.62
CA LYS A 121 -76.01 23.93 17.01
C LYS A 121 -77.20 23.78 17.97
N ARG A 122 -77.41 22.59 18.55
CA ARG A 122 -78.44 22.37 19.59
C ARG A 122 -78.13 23.02 20.94
N ASN A 123 -76.87 22.96 21.39
CA ASN A 123 -76.41 23.53 22.66
C ASN A 123 -75.30 24.55 22.43
N PHE A 124 -75.70 25.81 22.17
CA PHE A 124 -74.78 26.89 21.83
C PHE A 124 -73.71 27.14 22.90
N ARG A 125 -74.09 27.08 24.20
CA ARG A 125 -73.17 27.29 25.32
C ARG A 125 -72.09 26.22 25.38
N LEU A 126 -72.46 24.94 25.23
CA LEU A 126 -71.52 23.84 25.27
C LEU A 126 -70.58 23.84 24.06
N ALA A 127 -71.10 24.11 22.87
CA ALA A 127 -70.30 24.25 21.65
C ALA A 127 -69.29 25.41 21.76
N HIS A 128 -69.67 26.54 22.39
CA HIS A 128 -68.79 27.67 22.62
C HIS A 128 -67.64 27.34 23.59
N VAL A 129 -67.92 26.61 24.68
CA VAL A 129 -66.88 26.17 25.64
C VAL A 129 -65.87 25.23 24.99
N LEU A 130 -66.31 24.25 24.19
CA LEU A 130 -65.42 23.30 23.51
C LEU A 130 -64.51 23.98 22.47
N SER A 131 -65.00 25.01 21.80
CA SER A 131 -64.21 25.85 20.89
C SER A 131 -63.17 26.71 21.62
N TRP A 132 -63.49 27.23 22.81
CA TRP A 132 -62.61 28.14 23.56
C TRP A 132 -61.35 27.44 24.09
N ILE A 133 -61.47 26.16 24.46
CA ILE A 133 -60.38 25.35 25.01
C ILE A 133 -59.59 24.58 23.94
N ARG A 134 -59.77 24.90 22.65
CA ARG A 134 -59.08 24.30 21.49
C ARG A 134 -59.21 22.76 21.38
N LEU A 135 -60.19 22.16 22.03
CA LEU A 135 -60.56 20.75 21.79
C LEU A 135 -61.21 20.57 20.40
N VAL A 136 -61.71 21.67 19.84
CA VAL A 136 -62.20 21.84 18.47
C VAL A 136 -61.64 23.16 17.93
N GLU A 137 -61.22 23.23 16.66
CA GLU A 137 -60.70 24.48 16.07
C GLU A 137 -61.83 25.46 15.72
N GLY A 138 -62.09 26.45 16.58
CA GLY A 138 -62.88 27.63 16.24
C GLY A 138 -64.37 27.41 15.92
N GLU A 139 -65.11 28.50 15.77
CA GLU A 139 -66.56 28.48 15.61
C GLU A 139 -67.03 27.72 14.35
N GLY A 140 -67.81 26.64 14.52
CA GLY A 140 -68.64 26.06 13.44
C GLY A 140 -67.98 25.04 12.50
N SER A 141 -66.81 24.50 12.83
CA SER A 141 -65.93 23.79 11.89
C SER A 141 -65.88 22.25 12.01
N GLY A 142 -66.61 21.63 12.95
CA GLY A 142 -66.41 20.20 13.25
C GLY A 142 -66.60 19.25 12.07
N ILE A 143 -67.57 19.54 11.18
CA ILE A 143 -67.77 18.78 9.93
C ILE A 143 -66.67 19.10 8.89
N PRO A 144 -66.38 20.37 8.55
CA PRO A 144 -65.27 20.72 7.64
C PRO A 144 -63.92 20.12 8.06
N SER A 145 -63.60 20.16 9.36
CA SER A 145 -62.35 19.62 9.91
C SER A 145 -62.31 18.10 9.86
N ALA A 146 -63.41 17.42 10.18
CA ALA A 146 -63.51 15.96 10.01
C ALA A 146 -63.37 15.54 8.54
N LEU A 147 -63.99 16.28 7.60
CA LEU A 147 -63.86 16.05 6.16
C LEU A 147 -62.45 16.36 5.64
N LYS A 148 -61.79 17.37 6.19
CA LYS A 148 -60.39 17.72 5.86
C LYS A 148 -59.43 16.62 6.32
N ASP A 149 -59.63 16.10 7.54
CA ASP A 149 -58.81 15.01 8.08
C ASP A 149 -59.04 13.69 7.30
N CYS A 150 -60.29 13.34 7.00
CA CYS A 150 -60.57 12.17 6.16
C CYS A 150 -59.91 12.29 4.77
N ARG A 151 -59.93 13.49 4.17
CA ARG A 151 -59.24 13.76 2.89
C ARG A 151 -57.73 13.69 3.00
N SER A 152 -57.12 14.23 4.07
CA SER A 152 -55.68 14.22 4.25
C SER A 152 -55.13 12.80 4.45
N VAL A 153 -55.87 11.92 5.14
CA VAL A 153 -55.47 10.53 5.36
C VAL A 153 -56.07 9.53 4.36
N ARG A 154 -56.76 10.00 3.31
CA ARG A 154 -57.44 9.19 2.29
C ARG A 154 -58.43 8.16 2.86
N ALA A 155 -59.13 8.51 3.94
CA ALA A 155 -60.22 7.69 4.47
C ALA A 155 -61.51 7.94 3.67
N PRO A 156 -62.38 6.92 3.50
CA PRO A 156 -63.69 7.10 2.91
C PRO A 156 -64.48 8.17 3.65
N GLU A 157 -65.33 8.89 2.92
CA GLU A 157 -66.12 9.96 3.50
C GLU A 157 -67.06 9.42 4.61
N PRO A 158 -67.16 10.09 5.76
CA PRO A 158 -68.05 9.65 6.82
C PRO A 158 -69.51 9.71 6.38
N THR A 159 -70.32 8.77 6.87
CA THR A 159 -71.76 8.73 6.56
C THR A 159 -72.61 8.95 7.80
N VAL A 160 -73.81 9.47 7.59
CA VAL A 160 -74.79 9.79 8.64
C VAL A 160 -76.08 9.05 8.35
N VAL A 161 -76.58 8.32 9.36
CA VAL A 161 -77.89 7.67 9.34
C VAL A 161 -78.67 8.10 10.57
N GLN A 162 -79.94 8.47 10.36
CA GLN A 162 -80.88 8.66 11.46
C GLN A 162 -81.82 7.46 11.56
N ASN A 163 -82.00 6.93 12.77
CA ASN A 163 -82.90 5.81 13.05
C ASN A 163 -83.46 5.92 14.46
N GLN A 164 -84.79 5.85 14.61
CA GLN A 164 -85.46 5.74 15.93
C GLN A 164 -84.99 6.81 16.94
N GLY A 165 -84.88 8.06 16.48
CA GLY A 165 -84.43 9.19 17.30
C GLY A 165 -82.97 9.08 17.77
N PHE A 166 -82.12 8.40 17.01
CA PHE A 166 -80.67 8.45 17.12
C PHE A 166 -80.05 8.86 15.80
N VAL A 167 -79.01 9.69 15.87
CA VAL A 167 -78.11 10.00 14.75
C VAL A 167 -76.85 9.18 14.93
N THR A 168 -76.47 8.38 13.92
CA THR A 168 -75.20 7.65 13.90
C THR A 168 -74.31 8.20 12.80
N VAL A 169 -73.11 8.61 13.18
CA VAL A 169 -72.03 8.97 12.25
C VAL A 169 -71.07 7.79 12.16
N THR A 170 -70.81 7.31 10.95
CA THR A 170 -69.91 6.19 10.69
C THR A 170 -68.62 6.69 10.05
N LEU A 171 -67.50 6.50 10.73
CA LEU A 171 -66.15 6.70 10.21
C LEU A 171 -65.62 5.34 9.75
N ARG A 172 -65.00 5.29 8.57
CA ARG A 172 -64.38 4.05 8.06
C ARG A 172 -62.88 4.10 8.23
N ARG A 173 -62.28 2.92 8.34
CA ARG A 173 -60.83 2.75 8.34
C ARG A 173 -60.26 3.36 7.06
N ARG A 174 -59.05 3.95 7.13
CA ARG A 174 -58.35 4.37 5.90
C ARG A 174 -58.19 3.18 4.96
N GLU A 175 -58.44 3.36 3.67
CA GLU A 175 -58.17 2.30 2.70
C GLU A 175 -56.67 2.01 2.73
N SER A 176 -56.29 0.80 3.13
CA SER A 176 -54.93 0.31 2.90
C SER A 176 -54.76 0.21 1.39
N ASP A 177 -53.82 0.96 0.83
CA ASP A 177 -53.44 0.86 -0.57
C ASP A 177 -53.32 -0.64 -0.93
N PRO A 178 -54.02 -1.14 -1.97
CA PRO A 178 -53.97 -2.55 -2.35
C PRO A 178 -52.56 -3.05 -2.71
N GLN A 179 -51.56 -2.17 -2.78
CA GLN A 179 -50.14 -2.51 -2.75
C GLN A 179 -49.30 -1.40 -2.10
N THR A 180 -49.40 -1.20 -0.79
CA THR A 180 -48.24 -0.75 -0.01
C THR A 180 -48.17 -1.41 1.39
N GLY A 181 -47.69 -2.67 1.45
CA GLY A 181 -46.56 -2.90 2.36
C GLY A 181 -45.45 -1.92 1.95
N PRO A 182 -44.45 -1.56 2.79
CA PRO A 182 -43.37 -0.69 2.31
C PRO A 182 -42.94 -1.26 0.95
N ALA A 183 -43.19 -0.51 -0.14
CA ALA A 183 -42.60 -0.86 -1.40
C ALA A 183 -41.14 -0.87 -1.01
N ARG A 184 -40.54 -2.06 -0.93
CA ARG A 184 -39.12 -2.17 -0.65
C ARG A 184 -38.52 -1.44 -1.83
N LEU A 185 -38.22 -0.16 -1.64
CA LEU A 185 -37.44 0.63 -2.57
C LEU A 185 -36.27 -0.29 -2.89
N PRO A 186 -36.04 -0.58 -4.19
CA PRO A 186 -34.99 -1.51 -4.54
C PRO A 186 -33.72 -1.04 -3.84
N ILE A 187 -33.10 -1.96 -3.09
CA ILE A 187 -31.85 -1.68 -2.36
C ILE A 187 -30.89 -1.03 -3.37
N PRO A 188 -30.42 0.20 -3.13
CA PRO A 188 -29.68 0.94 -4.13
C PRO A 188 -28.35 0.22 -4.34
N ILE A 189 -28.11 -0.31 -5.53
CA ILE A 189 -26.86 -1.00 -5.89
C ILE A 189 -26.38 -0.34 -7.17
N GLN A 190 -25.51 0.65 -7.01
CA GLN A 190 -25.09 1.57 -8.08
C GLN A 190 -23.70 1.23 -8.63
N LEU A 191 -23.22 0.00 -8.42
CA LEU A 191 -21.88 -0.39 -8.85
C LEU A 191 -21.75 -0.42 -10.39
N PRO A 192 -20.66 0.13 -10.96
CA PRO A 192 -20.28 -0.12 -12.33
C PRO A 192 -20.12 -1.62 -12.63
N PRO A 193 -20.15 -2.05 -13.91
CA PRO A 193 -19.90 -3.44 -14.28
C PRO A 193 -18.59 -3.98 -13.69
N ASN A 194 -18.62 -5.22 -13.19
CA ASN A 194 -17.41 -5.88 -12.73
C ASN A 194 -16.50 -6.23 -13.93
N ILE A 195 -15.19 -6.23 -13.71
CA ILE A 195 -14.21 -6.65 -14.71
C ILE A 195 -14.04 -8.16 -14.57
N SER A 196 -14.45 -8.92 -15.59
CA SER A 196 -14.39 -10.39 -15.60
C SER A 196 -12.96 -10.95 -15.49
N ASP A 197 -11.99 -10.20 -16.01
CA ASP A 197 -10.59 -10.62 -16.11
C ASP A 197 -9.71 -9.88 -15.08
N TYR A 198 -10.23 -9.60 -13.89
CA TYR A 198 -9.46 -8.99 -12.82
C TYR A 198 -8.37 -9.95 -12.32
N VAL A 199 -7.12 -9.48 -12.20
CA VAL A 199 -5.95 -10.31 -11.84
C VAL A 199 -5.16 -9.68 -10.71
N GLY A 200 -4.72 -10.51 -9.77
CA GLY A 200 -3.80 -10.16 -8.70
C GLY A 200 -4.43 -9.37 -7.56
N ARG A 201 -3.57 -8.73 -6.77
CA ARG A 201 -3.92 -7.78 -5.70
C ARG A 201 -4.57 -8.39 -4.46
N ASP A 202 -4.20 -9.64 -4.15
CA ASP A 202 -4.72 -10.35 -2.98
C ASP A 202 -4.46 -9.60 -1.67
N TYR A 203 -3.28 -8.96 -1.53
CA TYR A 203 -2.98 -8.12 -0.37
C TYR A 203 -3.93 -6.90 -0.27
N ALA A 204 -4.13 -6.17 -1.37
CA ALA A 204 -5.03 -5.02 -1.38
C ALA A 204 -6.48 -5.44 -1.07
N LEU A 205 -6.93 -6.56 -1.63
CA LEU A 205 -8.26 -7.11 -1.35
C LEU A 205 -8.39 -7.56 0.12
N ALA A 206 -7.37 -8.18 0.70
CA ALA A 206 -7.35 -8.57 2.12
C ALA A 206 -7.36 -7.34 3.05
N MET A 207 -6.64 -6.27 2.69
CA MET A 207 -6.70 -5.00 3.42
C MET A 207 -8.09 -4.36 3.33
N LEU A 208 -8.73 -4.40 2.15
CA LEU A 208 -10.10 -3.92 2.00
C LEU A 208 -11.10 -4.77 2.78
N ASP A 209 -10.87 -6.08 2.94
CA ASP A 209 -11.71 -6.95 3.77
C ASP A 209 -11.73 -6.48 5.24
N ALA A 210 -10.74 -5.71 5.72
CA ALA A 210 -10.77 -5.07 7.04
C ALA A 210 -11.85 -3.98 7.19
N LEU A 211 -12.40 -3.46 6.08
CA LEU A 211 -13.56 -2.56 6.08
C LEU A 211 -14.86 -3.26 6.45
N LEU A 212 -14.90 -4.60 6.42
CA LEU A 212 -16.13 -5.35 6.66
C LEU A 212 -16.59 -5.18 8.11
N PRO A 213 -17.87 -4.83 8.35
CA PRO A 213 -18.40 -4.69 9.70
C PRO A 213 -18.26 -6.02 10.45
N ASP A 214 -17.63 -5.95 11.61
CA ASP A 214 -17.27 -7.09 12.47
C ASP A 214 -18.16 -7.02 13.71
N ALA A 215 -19.03 -8.01 13.89
CA ALA A 215 -20.11 -7.95 14.89
C ALA A 215 -19.61 -7.94 16.35
N SER A 216 -18.33 -8.20 16.58
CA SER A 216 -17.69 -8.32 17.90
C SER A 216 -16.92 -7.07 18.35
N LYS A 217 -16.72 -6.07 17.47
CA LYS A 217 -15.96 -4.86 17.79
C LYS A 217 -16.86 -3.64 17.75
N GLU A 218 -17.18 -3.09 18.92
CA GLU A 218 -17.82 -1.79 19.08
C GLU A 218 -16.84 -0.67 18.67
N THR A 219 -16.68 -0.43 17.37
CA THR A 219 -16.00 0.76 16.86
C THR A 219 -17.03 1.87 16.64
N ALA A 220 -16.81 3.04 17.26
CA ALA A 220 -17.76 4.14 17.36
C ALA A 220 -17.92 5.01 16.10
N GLY A 221 -17.47 4.57 14.91
CA GLY A 221 -17.50 5.40 13.70
C GLY A 221 -17.40 4.63 12.36
N PRO A 222 -17.61 5.32 11.23
CA PRO A 222 -17.52 4.74 9.88
C PRO A 222 -16.09 4.31 9.55
N ARG A 223 -15.92 3.21 8.82
CA ARG A 223 -14.61 2.80 8.33
C ARG A 223 -14.36 3.42 6.97
N ILE A 224 -13.30 4.22 6.87
CA ILE A 224 -12.94 4.94 5.64
C ILE A 224 -11.61 4.39 5.14
N GLN A 225 -11.57 3.92 3.89
CA GLN A 225 -10.32 3.56 3.22
C GLN A 225 -10.11 4.48 2.02
N LEU A 226 -8.90 5.02 1.91
CA LEU A 226 -8.42 5.77 0.77
C LEU A 226 -7.49 4.89 -0.06
N ILE A 227 -7.89 4.53 -1.28
CA ILE A 227 -7.02 3.89 -2.27
C ILE A 227 -6.30 5.00 -3.05
N SER A 228 -4.98 5.13 -2.83
CA SER A 228 -4.11 6.07 -3.53
C SER A 228 -3.22 5.37 -4.56
N GLY A 229 -2.70 6.09 -5.55
CA GLY A 229 -1.76 5.56 -6.54
C GLY A 229 -1.86 6.21 -7.91
N LEU A 230 -0.97 5.82 -8.83
CA LEU A 230 -0.84 6.42 -10.17
C LEU A 230 -2.12 6.32 -11.02
N ALA A 231 -2.23 7.20 -12.03
CA ALA A 231 -3.27 7.06 -13.04
C ALA A 231 -3.08 5.76 -13.85
N GLY A 232 -4.17 5.10 -14.22
CA GLY A 232 -4.10 3.83 -14.97
C GLY A 232 -3.64 2.60 -14.16
N VAL A 233 -3.26 2.77 -12.89
CA VAL A 233 -2.90 1.66 -11.98
C VAL A 233 -4.11 0.80 -11.59
N GLY A 234 -5.35 1.19 -11.91
CA GLY A 234 -6.54 0.37 -11.66
C GLY A 234 -7.12 0.48 -10.24
N LYS A 235 -7.05 1.67 -9.63
CA LYS A 235 -7.73 1.97 -8.35
C LYS A 235 -9.24 1.73 -8.44
N THR A 236 -9.90 2.34 -9.41
CA THR A 236 -11.33 2.16 -9.71
C THR A 236 -11.68 0.69 -9.94
N ALA A 237 -10.88 0.00 -10.76
CA ALA A 237 -11.06 -1.43 -11.05
C ALA A 237 -11.02 -2.27 -9.76
N THR A 238 -10.06 -2.00 -8.86
CA THR A 238 -9.89 -2.71 -7.59
C THR A 238 -11.04 -2.43 -6.64
N ALA A 239 -11.44 -1.16 -6.52
CA ALA A 239 -12.53 -0.74 -5.65
C ALA A 239 -13.88 -1.33 -6.07
N VAL A 240 -14.18 -1.30 -7.38
CA VAL A 240 -15.39 -1.89 -7.96
C VAL A 240 -15.36 -3.42 -7.82
N HIS A 241 -14.23 -4.06 -8.11
CA HIS A 241 -14.09 -5.51 -7.99
C HIS A 241 -14.34 -5.99 -6.55
N TRP A 242 -13.71 -5.32 -5.57
CA TRP A 242 -13.93 -5.62 -4.16
C TRP A 242 -15.39 -5.39 -3.75
N ALA A 243 -16.01 -4.28 -4.17
CA ALA A 243 -17.40 -3.98 -3.84
C ALA A 243 -18.40 -5.02 -4.40
N HIS A 244 -18.12 -5.60 -5.58
CA HIS A 244 -18.88 -6.74 -6.10
C HIS A 244 -18.70 -8.00 -5.25
N ARG A 245 -17.48 -8.28 -4.78
CA ARG A 245 -17.16 -9.44 -3.93
C ARG A 245 -17.85 -9.39 -2.56
N VAL A 246 -17.99 -8.20 -1.97
CA VAL A 246 -18.55 -8.03 -0.62
C VAL A 246 -20.01 -7.58 -0.59
N ARG A 247 -20.69 -7.60 -1.74
CA ARG A 247 -22.06 -7.08 -1.89
C ARG A 247 -23.04 -7.61 -0.84
N ASP A 248 -22.95 -8.90 -0.51
CA ASP A 248 -23.85 -9.55 0.45
C ASP A 248 -23.66 -9.06 1.90
N ARG A 249 -22.55 -8.37 2.19
CA ARG A 249 -22.23 -7.82 3.52
C ARG A 249 -22.85 -6.44 3.77
N PHE A 250 -23.32 -5.77 2.71
CA PHE A 250 -23.98 -4.46 2.75
C PHE A 250 -25.42 -4.56 2.20
N PRO A 251 -26.33 -5.23 2.93
CA PRO A 251 -27.67 -5.54 2.43
C PRO A 251 -28.57 -4.30 2.27
N ASP A 252 -28.21 -3.15 2.84
CA ASP A 252 -29.03 -1.95 2.80
C ASP A 252 -28.64 -1.00 1.65
N GLY A 253 -27.51 -1.26 0.96
CA GLY A 253 -27.16 -0.56 -0.27
C GLY A 253 -25.67 -0.45 -0.56
N ILE A 254 -25.35 -0.20 -1.83
CA ILE A 254 -24.03 0.22 -2.31
C ILE A 254 -24.22 1.43 -3.22
N LEU A 255 -23.67 2.57 -2.80
CA LEU A 255 -23.71 3.82 -3.55
C LEU A 255 -22.38 4.02 -4.28
N PHE A 256 -22.45 4.57 -5.48
CA PHE A 256 -21.27 4.88 -6.29
C PHE A 256 -21.37 6.31 -6.82
N ALA A 257 -20.31 7.09 -6.64
CA ALA A 257 -20.16 8.38 -7.27
C ALA A 257 -18.78 8.49 -7.90
N ASN A 258 -18.74 8.89 -9.17
CA ASN A 258 -17.50 9.32 -9.82
C ASN A 258 -17.37 10.84 -9.64
N LEU A 259 -16.32 11.26 -8.94
CA LEU A 259 -16.07 12.65 -8.54
C LEU A 259 -15.27 13.45 -9.59
N GLY A 260 -14.78 12.77 -10.63
CA GLY A 260 -14.44 13.38 -11.91
C GLY A 260 -13.04 13.98 -12.03
N GLY A 261 -12.06 13.60 -11.21
CA GLY A 261 -10.67 14.06 -11.36
C GLY A 261 -10.02 13.82 -12.75
N ALA A 262 -10.54 12.89 -13.55
CA ALA A 262 -9.99 12.44 -14.83
C ALA A 262 -10.65 13.00 -16.09
N ARG A 263 -11.81 13.66 -15.99
CA ARG A 263 -12.55 14.13 -17.18
C ARG A 263 -12.33 15.63 -17.38
N SER A 264 -12.28 16.08 -18.64
CA SER A 264 -12.18 17.50 -19.05
C SER A 264 -13.42 18.36 -18.70
N GLY A 265 -14.12 18.05 -17.61
CA GLY A 265 -15.26 18.79 -17.08
C GLY A 265 -15.00 19.26 -15.64
N SER A 266 -15.86 20.14 -15.12
CA SER A 266 -15.77 20.57 -13.72
C SER A 266 -15.92 19.38 -12.77
N PRO A 267 -15.11 19.29 -11.69
CA PRO A 267 -15.25 18.27 -10.66
C PRO A 267 -16.70 18.14 -10.17
N ALA A 268 -17.11 16.95 -9.74
CA ALA A 268 -18.49 16.75 -9.30
C ALA A 268 -18.81 17.63 -8.08
N GLU A 269 -19.88 18.42 -8.20
CA GLU A 269 -20.44 19.23 -7.12
C GLU A 269 -20.96 18.31 -6.00
N PRO A 270 -20.53 18.49 -4.74
CA PRO A 270 -20.95 17.63 -3.62
C PRO A 270 -22.48 17.64 -3.43
N THR A 271 -23.10 18.81 -3.64
CA THR A 271 -24.54 19.03 -3.58
C THR A 271 -25.30 18.13 -4.54
N GLU A 272 -24.85 18.03 -5.79
CA GLU A 272 -25.51 17.21 -6.81
C GLU A 272 -25.35 15.71 -6.51
N THR A 273 -24.16 15.31 -6.04
CA THR A 273 -23.91 13.92 -5.63
C THR A 273 -24.78 13.52 -4.43
N MET A 274 -24.91 14.40 -3.44
CA MET A 274 -25.75 14.17 -2.27
C MET A 274 -27.23 14.05 -2.63
N ARG A 275 -27.74 14.90 -3.54
CA ARG A 275 -29.12 14.78 -4.06
C ARG A 275 -29.38 13.42 -4.68
N ARG A 276 -28.43 12.89 -5.47
CA ARG A 276 -28.53 11.56 -6.08
C ARG A 276 -28.55 10.44 -5.03
N PHE A 277 -27.76 10.54 -3.98
CA PHE A 277 -27.76 9.56 -2.88
C PHE A 277 -29.08 9.59 -2.10
N LEU A 278 -29.59 10.77 -1.74
CA LEU A 278 -30.90 10.90 -1.08
C LEU A 278 -32.04 10.33 -1.93
N HIS A 279 -32.03 10.61 -3.24
CA HIS A 279 -33.00 10.07 -4.16
C HIS A 279 -32.91 8.53 -4.31
N ALA A 280 -31.71 7.96 -4.18
CA ALA A 280 -31.51 6.51 -4.18
C ALA A 280 -32.14 5.80 -2.96
N PHE A 281 -32.24 6.51 -1.82
CA PHE A 281 -32.97 6.04 -0.63
C PHE A 281 -34.45 6.40 -0.63
N GLY A 282 -34.97 6.94 -1.74
CA GLY A 282 -36.40 7.24 -1.94
C GLY A 282 -36.87 8.55 -1.33
N VAL A 283 -35.96 9.48 -0.99
CA VAL A 283 -36.35 10.86 -0.68
C VAL A 283 -36.87 11.50 -1.97
N ARG A 284 -38.09 12.04 -1.92
CA ARG A 284 -38.72 12.65 -3.09
C ARG A 284 -38.01 13.96 -3.41
N PRO A 285 -37.91 14.37 -4.69
CA PRO A 285 -37.26 15.63 -5.07
C PRO A 285 -37.75 16.86 -4.29
N ASP A 286 -39.06 16.92 -4.00
CA ASP A 286 -39.69 18.03 -3.26
C ASP A 286 -39.30 18.06 -1.76
N ASP A 287 -38.83 16.93 -1.22
CA ASP A 287 -38.44 16.75 0.18
C ASP A 287 -36.92 16.92 0.39
N VAL A 288 -36.14 17.11 -0.68
CA VAL A 288 -34.69 17.29 -0.59
C VAL A 288 -34.37 18.75 -0.18
N PRO A 289 -33.63 18.98 0.92
CA PRO A 289 -33.24 20.32 1.35
C PRO A 289 -32.42 21.06 0.28
N GLY A 290 -32.46 22.40 0.32
CA GLY A 290 -31.73 23.24 -0.62
C GLY A 290 -30.23 23.38 -0.32
N ASP A 291 -29.84 23.23 0.95
CA ASP A 291 -28.49 23.41 1.47
C ASP A 291 -27.78 22.08 1.77
N LEU A 292 -26.46 22.05 1.57
CA LEU A 292 -25.64 20.84 1.70
C LEU A 292 -25.56 20.31 3.14
N ASP A 293 -25.56 21.18 4.15
CA ASP A 293 -25.47 20.78 5.55
C ASP A 293 -26.73 20.06 6.04
N THR A 294 -27.92 20.56 5.67
CA THR A 294 -29.19 19.90 5.97
C THR A 294 -29.34 18.61 5.16
N MET A 295 -28.91 18.58 3.90
CA MET A 295 -28.84 17.33 3.12
C MET A 295 -27.93 16.29 3.78
N THR A 296 -26.76 16.69 4.28
CA THR A 296 -25.81 15.82 4.99
C THR A 296 -26.40 15.28 6.29
N SER A 297 -27.13 16.12 7.03
CA SER A 297 -27.81 15.73 8.27
C SER A 297 -28.92 14.71 8.01
N LEU A 298 -29.73 14.92 6.96
CA LEU A 298 -30.75 13.97 6.52
C LEU A 298 -30.12 12.65 6.07
N TYR A 299 -29.06 12.71 5.26
CA TYR A 299 -28.32 11.56 4.77
C TYR A 299 -27.76 10.71 5.91
N ARG A 300 -27.09 11.33 6.89
CA ARG A 300 -26.57 10.62 8.08
C ARG A 300 -27.68 10.00 8.93
N SER A 301 -28.82 10.69 9.05
CA SER A 301 -29.99 10.16 9.77
C SER A 301 -30.58 8.92 9.07
N LEU A 302 -30.61 8.90 7.73
CA LEU A 302 -31.08 7.74 6.95
C LEU A 302 -30.15 6.53 7.07
N LEU A 303 -28.84 6.76 7.25
CA LEU A 303 -27.81 5.72 7.29
C LEU A 303 -27.49 5.22 8.70
N HIS A 304 -28.04 5.82 9.76
CA HIS A 304 -27.66 5.52 11.15
C HIS A 304 -27.71 4.02 11.49
N ASP A 305 -28.83 3.35 11.19
CA ASP A 305 -29.05 1.92 11.47
C ASP A 305 -28.90 1.02 10.23
N ARG A 306 -28.28 1.52 9.16
CA ARG A 306 -28.13 0.78 7.89
C ARG A 306 -26.70 0.32 7.65
N ARG A 307 -26.55 -0.76 6.91
CA ARG A 307 -25.28 -1.28 6.39
C ARG A 307 -25.13 -0.96 4.92
N VAL A 308 -24.49 0.17 4.65
CA VAL A 308 -24.29 0.71 3.30
C VAL A 308 -22.81 0.89 2.99
N LEU A 309 -22.39 0.52 1.78
CA LEU A 309 -21.06 0.83 1.25
C LEU A 309 -21.14 2.05 0.33
N ILE A 310 -20.26 3.02 0.53
CA ILE A 310 -20.16 4.23 -0.31
C ILE A 310 -18.83 4.16 -1.05
N LEU A 311 -18.88 4.10 -2.39
CA LEU A 311 -17.71 4.12 -3.25
C LEU A 311 -17.60 5.49 -3.95
N LEU A 312 -16.59 6.27 -3.57
CA LEU A 312 -16.28 7.59 -4.11
C LEU A 312 -15.04 7.49 -4.99
N ASP A 313 -15.25 7.49 -6.30
CA ASP A 313 -14.20 7.24 -7.28
C ASP A 313 -13.61 8.55 -7.84
N ASP A 314 -12.28 8.64 -7.88
CA ASP A 314 -11.51 9.70 -8.51
C ASP A 314 -11.72 11.08 -7.87
N ALA A 315 -11.60 11.12 -6.54
CA ALA A 315 -11.65 12.34 -5.72
C ALA A 315 -10.42 13.23 -5.95
N VAL A 316 -10.63 14.54 -6.02
CA VAL A 316 -9.54 15.54 -6.13
C VAL A 316 -9.39 16.41 -4.89
N SER A 317 -10.44 16.54 -4.06
CA SER A 317 -10.37 17.30 -2.82
C SER A 317 -11.22 16.69 -1.70
N ILE A 318 -10.86 17.03 -0.46
CA ILE A 318 -11.61 16.59 0.73
C ILE A 318 -13.03 17.17 0.76
N ASP A 319 -13.24 18.37 0.22
CA ASP A 319 -14.56 19.02 0.20
C ASP A 319 -15.59 18.22 -0.61
N GLN A 320 -15.14 17.43 -1.59
CA GLN A 320 -16.00 16.50 -2.33
C GLN A 320 -16.38 15.27 -1.50
N VAL A 321 -15.47 14.80 -0.68
CA VAL A 321 -15.58 13.51 0.01
C VAL A 321 -16.33 13.66 1.33
N ARG A 322 -15.95 14.64 2.16
CA ARG A 322 -16.38 14.77 3.56
C ARG A 322 -17.90 14.82 3.78
N PRO A 323 -18.69 15.55 2.97
CA PRO A 323 -20.15 15.55 3.11
C PRO A 323 -20.78 14.18 2.84
N LEU A 324 -20.16 13.36 1.99
CA LEU A 324 -20.68 12.06 1.54
C LEU A 324 -20.31 10.90 2.48
N ILE A 325 -19.44 11.14 3.47
CA ILE A 325 -19.02 10.13 4.46
C ILE A 325 -20.19 9.84 5.42
N PRO A 326 -20.57 8.55 5.58
CA PRO A 326 -21.64 8.15 6.50
C PRO A 326 -21.22 8.31 7.97
N ALA A 327 -22.17 8.34 8.91
CA ALA A 327 -21.87 8.41 10.34
C ALA A 327 -22.11 7.09 11.10
N GLY A 328 -22.84 6.14 10.51
CA GLY A 328 -23.24 4.91 11.18
C GLY A 328 -22.12 3.85 11.24
N PRO A 329 -22.01 3.07 12.33
CA PRO A 329 -20.97 2.03 12.49
C PRO A 329 -21.15 0.84 11.54
N GLY A 330 -22.34 0.69 10.95
CA GLY A 330 -22.62 -0.31 9.90
C GLY A 330 -22.18 0.10 8.50
N CYS A 331 -21.75 1.34 8.29
CA CYS A 331 -21.40 1.88 6.99
C CYS A 331 -19.88 1.91 6.77
N ALA A 332 -19.47 1.76 5.51
CA ALA A 332 -18.08 1.88 5.08
C ALA A 332 -17.97 2.84 3.88
N ALA A 333 -16.89 3.60 3.81
CA ALA A 333 -16.58 4.47 2.69
C ALA A 333 -15.25 4.05 2.05
N LEU A 334 -15.28 3.82 0.74
CA LEU A 334 -14.11 3.52 -0.07
C LEU A 334 -13.90 4.69 -1.03
N VAL A 335 -12.75 5.34 -0.93
CA VAL A 335 -12.40 6.54 -1.71
C VAL A 335 -11.23 6.19 -2.61
N THR A 336 -11.28 6.50 -3.90
CA THR A 336 -10.12 6.42 -4.79
C THR A 336 -9.63 7.83 -5.12
N SER A 337 -8.31 8.06 -5.05
CA SER A 337 -7.68 9.34 -5.35
C SER A 337 -6.36 9.13 -6.09
N ARG A 338 -5.94 10.13 -6.87
CA ARG A 338 -4.60 10.16 -7.49
C ARG A 338 -3.56 10.72 -6.52
N GLY A 339 -3.91 11.81 -5.85
CA GLY A 339 -3.06 12.47 -4.87
C GLY A 339 -3.39 12.14 -3.41
N PRO A 340 -2.52 12.54 -2.47
CA PRO A 340 -2.76 12.43 -1.04
C PRO A 340 -3.96 13.29 -0.61
N LEU A 341 -4.84 12.71 0.23
CA LEU A 341 -5.92 13.43 0.90
C LEU A 341 -5.64 13.43 2.41
N ASP A 342 -4.55 14.07 2.82
CA ASP A 342 -4.01 13.98 4.18
C ASP A 342 -5.02 14.41 5.25
N GLU A 343 -5.83 15.43 4.96
CA GLU A 343 -6.88 15.87 5.89
C GLU A 343 -7.92 14.78 6.16
N LEU A 344 -8.20 13.89 5.20
CA LEU A 344 -9.14 12.78 5.35
C LEU A 344 -8.55 11.71 6.29
N VAL A 345 -7.23 11.52 6.24
CA VAL A 345 -6.49 10.62 7.13
C VAL A 345 -6.45 11.19 8.54
N VAL A 346 -6.07 12.46 8.68
CA VAL A 346 -5.83 13.11 9.99
C VAL A 346 -7.13 13.42 10.73
N ARG A 347 -8.15 13.94 10.04
CA ARG A 347 -9.39 14.43 10.69
C ARG A 347 -10.49 13.39 10.73
N ASP A 348 -10.64 12.60 9.68
CA ASP A 348 -11.73 11.65 9.54
C ASP A 348 -11.27 10.19 9.77
N GLY A 349 -9.97 9.96 9.99
CA GLY A 349 -9.42 8.65 10.38
C GLY A 349 -9.33 7.65 9.23
N ALA A 350 -9.25 8.12 7.99
CA ALA A 350 -9.14 7.23 6.83
C ALA A 350 -7.81 6.45 6.82
N GLN A 351 -7.87 5.15 6.54
CA GLN A 351 -6.69 4.33 6.31
C GLN A 351 -6.27 4.41 4.85
N VAL A 352 -4.97 4.62 4.59
CA VAL A 352 -4.43 4.69 3.23
C VAL A 352 -4.02 3.31 2.75
N LEU A 353 -4.52 2.92 1.59
CA LEU A 353 -4.08 1.72 0.86
C LEU A 353 -3.37 2.18 -0.42
N PRO A 354 -2.03 2.28 -0.42
CA PRO A 354 -1.27 2.62 -1.61
C PRO A 354 -1.34 1.46 -2.60
N LEU A 355 -1.73 1.76 -3.83
CA LEU A 355 -1.91 0.78 -4.89
C LEU A 355 -0.85 0.96 -5.98
N GLY A 356 0.11 0.04 -6.00
CA GLY A 356 1.18 -0.03 -7.00
C GLY A 356 0.81 -0.78 -8.28
N THR A 357 1.76 -0.83 -9.20
CA THR A 357 1.68 -1.61 -10.45
C THR A 357 1.58 -3.11 -10.16
N LEU A 358 1.13 -3.89 -11.15
CA LEU A 358 1.09 -5.35 -11.03
C LEU A 358 2.52 -5.91 -11.07
N SER A 359 2.78 -6.90 -10.22
CA SER A 359 4.04 -7.64 -10.27
C SER A 359 4.21 -8.35 -11.61
N MET A 360 5.45 -8.73 -11.96
CA MET A 360 5.75 -9.44 -13.21
C MET A 360 4.85 -10.67 -13.44
N GLU A 361 4.58 -11.44 -12.37
CA GLU A 361 3.76 -12.65 -12.46
C GLU A 361 2.26 -12.33 -12.60
N GLU A 362 1.74 -11.35 -11.85
CA GLU A 362 0.36 -10.88 -12.00
C GLU A 362 0.11 -10.26 -13.40
N ALA A 363 1.09 -9.53 -13.91
CA ALA A 363 1.06 -8.93 -15.24
C ALA A 363 1.10 -9.98 -16.37
N LYS A 364 1.89 -11.05 -16.21
CA LYS A 364 1.87 -12.19 -17.13
C LYS A 364 0.53 -12.92 -17.09
N GLU A 365 -0.03 -13.17 -15.90
CA GLU A 365 -1.35 -13.78 -15.77
C GLU A 365 -2.45 -12.89 -16.37
N PHE A 366 -2.34 -11.56 -16.24
CA PHE A 366 -3.22 -10.61 -16.90
C PHE A 366 -3.20 -10.78 -18.43
N LEU A 367 -2.01 -10.85 -19.04
CA LEU A 367 -1.87 -11.13 -20.47
C LEU A 367 -2.39 -12.53 -20.83
N ALA A 368 -2.12 -13.54 -20.00
CA ALA A 368 -2.52 -14.92 -20.24
C ALA A 368 -4.05 -15.09 -20.23
N ARG A 369 -4.77 -14.40 -19.33
CA ARG A 369 -6.24 -14.42 -19.31
C ARG A 369 -6.86 -13.75 -20.52
N ARG A 370 -6.26 -12.67 -21.05
CA ARG A 370 -6.79 -11.94 -22.21
C ARG A 370 -6.37 -12.51 -23.57
N LEU A 371 -5.15 -13.03 -23.68
CA LEU A 371 -4.58 -13.51 -24.94
C LEU A 371 -4.61 -15.03 -25.09
N GLY A 372 -4.92 -15.75 -24.00
CA GLY A 372 -4.86 -17.19 -23.90
C GLY A 372 -3.52 -17.67 -23.34
N ARG A 373 -3.57 -18.63 -22.41
CA ARG A 373 -2.39 -19.21 -21.75
C ARG A 373 -1.41 -19.83 -22.73
N ASP A 374 -1.89 -20.52 -23.75
CA ASP A 374 -1.06 -21.20 -24.75
C ASP A 374 -0.22 -20.20 -25.57
N ARG A 375 -0.77 -19.02 -25.86
CA ARG A 375 -0.06 -17.98 -26.65
C ARG A 375 1.05 -17.32 -25.85
N VAL A 376 0.83 -17.07 -24.55
CA VAL A 376 1.84 -16.52 -23.65
C VAL A 376 2.92 -17.57 -23.33
N ALA A 377 2.53 -18.83 -23.16
CA ALA A 377 3.46 -19.93 -22.92
C ALA A 377 4.33 -20.27 -24.14
N ALA A 378 3.84 -20.04 -25.36
CA ALA A 378 4.59 -20.24 -26.59
C ALA A 378 5.74 -19.23 -26.77
N ASP A 379 5.67 -18.05 -26.14
CA ASP A 379 6.67 -16.99 -26.26
C ASP A 379 6.84 -16.21 -24.93
N PRO A 380 7.44 -16.84 -23.91
CA PRO A 380 7.54 -16.28 -22.57
C PRO A 380 8.48 -15.07 -22.48
N GLU A 381 9.52 -15.01 -23.32
CA GLU A 381 10.44 -13.86 -23.37
C GLU A 381 9.78 -12.62 -23.97
N ALA A 382 9.02 -12.78 -25.05
CA ALA A 382 8.25 -11.66 -25.59
C ALA A 382 7.20 -11.19 -24.60
N ALA A 383 6.51 -12.10 -23.91
CA ALA A 383 5.54 -11.73 -22.87
C ALA A 383 6.21 -10.95 -21.72
N ALA A 384 7.36 -11.40 -21.23
CA ALA A 384 8.13 -10.69 -20.21
C ALA A 384 8.59 -9.31 -20.71
N THR A 385 8.96 -9.21 -21.99
CA THR A 385 9.35 -7.95 -22.63
C THR A 385 8.17 -6.98 -22.72
N LEU A 386 6.99 -7.44 -23.16
CA LEU A 386 5.75 -6.65 -23.18
C LEU A 386 5.36 -6.17 -21.77
N VAL A 387 5.49 -7.03 -20.76
CA VAL A 387 5.23 -6.65 -19.35
C VAL A 387 6.20 -5.59 -18.86
N ARG A 388 7.51 -5.72 -19.17
CA ARG A 388 8.52 -4.70 -18.87
C ARG A 388 8.18 -3.37 -19.54
N PHE A 389 7.79 -3.39 -20.81
CA PHE A 389 7.37 -2.17 -21.53
C PHE A 389 6.14 -1.50 -20.93
N CYS A 390 5.16 -2.29 -20.50
CA CYS A 390 4.01 -1.77 -19.77
C CYS A 390 4.34 -1.38 -18.32
N ALA A 391 5.53 -1.76 -17.84
CA ALA A 391 6.01 -1.75 -16.46
C ALA A 391 4.94 -2.13 -15.41
N GLY A 392 4.11 -3.11 -15.76
CA GLY A 392 3.07 -3.64 -14.88
C GLY A 392 1.82 -2.76 -14.73
N LEU A 393 1.68 -1.66 -15.49
CA LEU A 393 0.47 -0.84 -15.48
C LEU A 393 -0.71 -1.58 -16.14
N PRO A 394 -1.81 -1.85 -15.43
CA PRO A 394 -2.96 -2.56 -15.98
C PRO A 394 -3.56 -1.90 -17.24
N LEU A 395 -3.59 -0.57 -17.29
CA LEU A 395 -4.10 0.15 -18.46
C LEU A 395 -3.20 -0.05 -19.70
N ALA A 396 -1.88 0.03 -19.54
CA ALA A 396 -0.95 -0.20 -20.64
C ALA A 396 -1.04 -1.65 -21.15
N MET A 397 -1.12 -2.61 -20.23
CA MET A 397 -1.30 -4.02 -20.58
C MET A 397 -2.64 -4.28 -21.26
N ALA A 398 -3.71 -3.58 -20.86
CA ALA A 398 -5.01 -3.69 -21.52
C ALA A 398 -4.94 -3.23 -22.98
N VAL A 399 -4.17 -2.17 -23.27
CA VAL A 399 -3.95 -1.66 -24.63
C VAL A 399 -3.11 -2.65 -25.46
N VAL A 400 -1.98 -3.13 -24.92
CA VAL A 400 -1.15 -4.13 -25.58
C VAL A 400 -1.94 -5.42 -25.87
N ALA A 401 -2.72 -5.90 -24.90
CA ALA A 401 -3.57 -7.07 -25.08
C ALA A 401 -4.65 -6.84 -26.15
N ALA A 402 -5.29 -5.68 -26.18
CA ALA A 402 -6.27 -5.33 -27.21
C ALA A 402 -5.65 -5.34 -28.62
N ARG A 403 -4.44 -4.81 -28.75
CA ARG A 403 -3.68 -4.82 -30.02
C ARG A 403 -3.29 -6.24 -30.45
N ALA A 404 -2.76 -7.05 -29.53
CA ALA A 404 -2.45 -8.45 -29.79
C ALA A 404 -3.70 -9.30 -30.14
N THR A 405 -4.86 -8.94 -29.62
CA THR A 405 -6.15 -9.59 -29.93
C THR A 405 -6.63 -9.24 -31.35
N ARG A 406 -6.37 -8.02 -31.84
CA ARG A 406 -6.66 -7.62 -33.24
C ARG A 406 -5.80 -8.37 -34.26
N HIS A 407 -4.65 -8.90 -33.85
CA HIS A 407 -3.74 -9.67 -34.70
C HIS A 407 -3.47 -11.07 -34.11
N PRO A 408 -4.46 -11.98 -34.11
CA PRO A 408 -4.36 -13.27 -33.42
C PRO A 408 -3.33 -14.24 -34.03
N ARG A 409 -2.95 -14.03 -35.30
CA ARG A 409 -1.96 -14.86 -36.01
C ARG A 409 -0.52 -14.35 -35.88
N ARG A 410 -0.29 -13.15 -35.34
CA ARG A 410 1.06 -12.60 -35.18
C ARG A 410 1.71 -13.12 -33.89
N PRO A 411 2.98 -13.55 -33.92
CA PRO A 411 3.74 -13.90 -32.72
C PRO A 411 3.84 -12.71 -31.75
N LEU A 412 3.97 -12.98 -30.46
CA LEU A 412 4.16 -11.92 -29.47
C LEU A 412 5.53 -11.25 -29.64
N GLY A 413 6.56 -12.00 -30.04
CA GLY A 413 7.90 -11.47 -30.32
C GLY A 413 7.93 -10.38 -31.38
N GLU A 414 7.06 -10.42 -32.40
CA GLU A 414 6.98 -9.32 -33.37
C GLU A 414 6.40 -8.04 -32.76
N LEU A 415 5.38 -8.16 -31.90
CA LEU A 415 4.80 -7.01 -31.21
C LEU A 415 5.77 -6.44 -30.17
N ALA A 416 6.52 -7.32 -29.50
CA ALA A 416 7.58 -6.92 -28.59
C ALA A 416 8.72 -6.20 -29.35
N GLY A 417 9.14 -6.73 -30.51
CA GLY A 417 10.12 -6.11 -31.39
C GLY A 417 9.69 -4.72 -31.87
N GLU A 418 8.43 -4.55 -32.29
CA GLU A 418 7.88 -3.23 -32.64
C GLU A 418 7.99 -2.22 -31.49
N LEU A 419 7.83 -2.65 -30.23
CA LEU A 419 7.96 -1.78 -29.05
C LEU A 419 9.42 -1.51 -28.66
N VAL A 420 10.33 -2.45 -28.95
CA VAL A 420 11.78 -2.26 -28.78
C VAL A 420 12.32 -1.27 -29.80
N ASP A 421 11.91 -1.40 -31.05
CA ASP A 421 12.43 -0.64 -32.19
C ASP A 421 11.76 0.73 -32.37
N ALA A 422 10.60 0.95 -31.72
CA ALA A 422 9.88 2.21 -31.81
C ALA A 422 10.63 3.34 -31.12
N THR A 423 10.91 4.40 -31.88
CA THR A 423 11.47 5.67 -31.38
C THR A 423 10.44 6.48 -30.57
N ASP A 424 9.14 6.26 -30.81
CA ASP A 424 8.02 6.89 -30.09
C ASP A 424 7.10 5.77 -29.54
N ARG A 425 7.44 5.26 -28.35
CA ARG A 425 6.80 4.09 -27.73
C ARG A 425 5.35 4.36 -27.31
N LEU A 426 5.02 5.63 -27.01
CA LEU A 426 3.68 6.05 -26.60
C LEU A 426 2.69 6.09 -27.77
N ASP A 427 3.17 6.34 -28.99
CA ASP A 427 2.37 6.24 -30.21
C ASP A 427 1.97 4.79 -30.53
N VAL A 428 2.84 3.81 -30.23
CA VAL A 428 2.52 2.38 -30.39
C VAL A 428 1.44 1.93 -29.40
N LEU A 429 1.40 2.56 -28.21
CA LEU A 429 0.43 2.32 -27.13
C LEU A 429 -0.81 3.22 -27.20
N SER A 430 -1.02 3.95 -28.30
CA SER A 430 -2.23 4.74 -28.52
C SER A 430 -3.22 3.97 -29.41
N LEU A 431 -4.44 3.73 -28.90
CA LEU A 431 -5.55 3.28 -29.73
C LEU A 431 -6.11 4.48 -30.49
N SER A 432 -6.47 4.29 -31.76
CA SER A 432 -7.00 5.32 -32.67
C SER A 432 -8.36 5.94 -32.26
N ASP A 433 -8.87 5.68 -31.05
CA ASP A 433 -10.08 6.28 -30.49
C ASP A 433 -9.76 7.02 -29.17
N GLY A 434 -9.94 8.34 -29.19
CA GLY A 434 -9.34 9.35 -28.30
C GLY A 434 -9.83 9.46 -26.85
N ALA A 435 -10.11 8.36 -26.15
CA ALA A 435 -10.44 8.40 -24.70
C ALA A 435 -9.62 7.44 -23.81
N LEU A 436 -8.88 6.48 -24.40
CA LEU A 436 -8.11 5.45 -23.68
C LEU A 436 -6.62 5.44 -24.07
N SER A 437 -6.07 6.59 -24.48
CA SER A 437 -4.62 6.72 -24.75
C SER A 437 -3.89 7.06 -23.45
N LEU A 438 -2.81 6.32 -23.15
CA LEU A 438 -1.89 6.63 -22.04
C LEU A 438 -1.35 8.06 -22.16
N ARG A 439 -1.11 8.55 -23.38
CA ARG A 439 -0.62 9.90 -23.65
C ARG A 439 -1.61 10.96 -23.17
N THR A 440 -2.91 10.73 -23.34
CA THR A 440 -3.95 11.65 -22.83
C THR A 440 -3.96 11.69 -21.30
N VAL A 441 -3.77 10.54 -20.64
CA VAL A 441 -3.73 10.45 -19.17
C VAL A 441 -2.48 11.13 -18.59
N PHE A 442 -1.33 10.95 -19.24
CA PHE A 442 -0.08 11.61 -18.83
C PHE A 442 -0.10 13.11 -19.12
N ASN A 443 -0.56 13.54 -20.30
CA ASN A 443 -0.73 14.97 -20.64
C ASN A 443 -1.64 15.69 -19.64
N GLN A 444 -2.72 15.05 -19.19
CA GLN A 444 -3.61 15.66 -18.19
C GLN A 444 -2.88 15.87 -16.86
N SER A 445 -2.25 14.81 -16.34
CA SER A 445 -1.51 14.90 -15.07
C SER A 445 -0.35 15.89 -15.16
N TYR A 446 0.27 16.02 -16.33
CA TYR A 446 1.33 16.99 -16.59
C TYR A 446 0.81 18.44 -16.69
N GLY A 447 -0.39 18.63 -17.24
CA GLY A 447 -1.03 19.95 -17.35
C GLY A 447 -1.48 20.54 -16.01
N GLU A 448 -1.58 19.72 -14.96
CA GLU A 448 -1.90 20.15 -13.60
C GLU A 448 -0.66 20.62 -12.80
N LEU A 449 0.54 20.38 -13.31
CA LEU A 449 1.79 20.74 -12.66
C LEU A 449 2.10 22.25 -12.77
N SER A 450 2.76 22.77 -11.75
CA SER A 450 3.40 24.08 -11.78
C SER A 450 4.47 24.15 -12.87
N THR A 451 4.72 25.34 -13.41
CA THR A 451 5.74 25.55 -14.44
C THR A 451 7.12 25.01 -14.03
N ARG A 452 7.44 25.08 -12.73
CA ARG A 452 8.70 24.57 -12.17
C ARG A 452 8.70 23.04 -12.11
N ALA A 453 7.68 22.42 -11.53
CA ALA A 453 7.59 20.96 -11.46
C ALA A 453 7.54 20.32 -12.86
N ALA A 454 6.86 20.94 -13.82
CA ALA A 454 6.88 20.53 -15.22
C ALA A 454 8.28 20.58 -15.84
N ALA A 455 9.07 21.63 -15.56
CA ALA A 455 10.46 21.73 -16.02
C ALA A 455 11.36 20.68 -15.37
N VAL A 456 11.20 20.43 -14.07
CA VAL A 456 11.91 19.35 -13.35
C VAL A 456 11.56 18.01 -13.98
N PHE A 457 10.28 17.71 -14.22
CA PHE A 457 9.85 16.46 -14.84
C PHE A 457 10.49 16.24 -16.21
N ARG A 458 10.51 17.26 -17.08
CA ARG A 458 11.20 17.17 -18.38
C ARG A 458 12.69 16.88 -18.22
N LEU A 459 13.38 17.61 -17.35
CA LEU A 459 14.80 17.37 -17.10
C LEU A 459 15.08 15.98 -16.52
N LEU A 460 14.20 15.43 -15.68
CA LEU A 460 14.29 14.04 -15.21
C LEU A 460 14.23 13.02 -16.36
N GLY A 461 13.52 13.32 -17.45
CA GLY A 461 13.53 12.51 -18.67
C GLY A 461 14.87 12.52 -19.42
N VAL A 462 15.70 13.55 -19.21
CA VAL A 462 17.06 13.63 -19.78
C VAL A 462 18.03 12.72 -19.03
N HIS A 463 17.79 12.49 -17.73
CA HIS A 463 18.61 11.56 -16.94
C HIS A 463 18.41 10.13 -17.46
N PRO A 464 19.46 9.35 -17.74
CA PRO A 464 19.35 8.06 -18.42
C PRO A 464 18.69 6.95 -17.58
N SER A 465 18.60 7.14 -16.26
CA SER A 465 17.93 6.20 -15.35
C SER A 465 16.59 6.76 -14.85
N PRO A 466 15.53 5.95 -14.77
CA PRO A 466 14.27 6.35 -14.16
C PRO A 466 14.37 6.58 -12.64
N ASN A 467 15.43 6.07 -12.00
CA ASN A 467 15.72 6.29 -10.59
C ASN A 467 16.74 7.42 -10.42
N ILE A 468 16.50 8.30 -9.46
CA ILE A 468 17.38 9.43 -9.13
C ILE A 468 17.34 9.76 -7.63
N GLY A 469 18.50 10.09 -7.06
CA GLY A 469 18.58 10.64 -5.71
C GLY A 469 18.37 12.15 -5.69
N LEU A 470 17.98 12.71 -4.54
CA LEU A 470 17.78 14.14 -4.38
C LEU A 470 19.02 14.97 -4.79
N GLY A 471 20.23 14.55 -4.41
CA GLY A 471 21.47 15.24 -4.80
C GLY A 471 21.67 15.29 -6.32
N ALA A 472 21.44 14.17 -7.01
CA ALA A 472 21.51 14.10 -8.47
C ALA A 472 20.40 14.94 -9.14
N ALA A 473 19.18 14.97 -8.59
CA ALA A 473 18.08 15.78 -9.10
C ALA A 473 18.36 17.29 -8.96
N ILE A 474 18.97 17.70 -7.85
CA ILE A 474 19.45 19.08 -7.63
C ILE A 474 20.51 19.45 -8.66
N ALA A 475 21.50 18.58 -8.88
CA ALA A 475 22.54 18.82 -9.87
C ALA A 475 21.97 18.92 -11.30
N LEU A 476 21.10 17.97 -11.66
CA LEU A 476 20.46 17.91 -12.98
C LEU A 476 19.64 19.17 -13.29
N THR A 477 18.91 19.69 -12.30
CA THR A 477 18.04 20.86 -12.47
C THR A 477 18.77 22.19 -12.23
N GLY A 478 19.80 22.19 -11.39
CA GLY A 478 20.49 23.36 -10.85
C GLY A 478 19.63 24.22 -9.94
N LEU A 479 18.54 23.67 -9.40
CA LEU A 479 17.73 24.33 -8.39
C LEU A 479 18.44 24.25 -7.03
N ASN A 480 18.02 25.09 -6.08
CA ASN A 480 18.46 24.88 -4.69
C ASN A 480 17.68 23.73 -4.03
N LEU A 481 18.17 23.26 -2.88
CA LEU A 481 17.59 22.13 -2.13
C LEU A 481 16.07 22.25 -1.91
N ARG A 482 15.60 23.46 -1.55
CA ARG A 482 14.19 23.70 -1.25
C ARG A 482 13.35 23.64 -2.51
N GLU A 483 13.77 24.34 -3.55
CA GLU A 483 13.04 24.36 -4.83
C GLU A 483 12.98 22.97 -5.50
N ALA A 484 14.05 22.19 -5.40
CA ALA A 484 14.09 20.82 -5.90
C ALA A 484 13.12 19.92 -5.12
N ARG A 485 13.15 19.96 -3.77
CA ARG A 485 12.22 19.19 -2.92
C ARG A 485 10.76 19.55 -3.19
N ASP A 486 10.42 20.84 -3.15
CA ASP A 486 9.05 21.29 -3.39
C ASP A 486 8.53 20.80 -4.76
N SER A 487 9.38 20.80 -5.79
CA SER A 487 9.02 20.32 -7.13
C SER A 487 8.92 18.79 -7.20
N LEU A 488 9.80 18.05 -6.53
CA LEU A 488 9.77 16.59 -6.49
C LEU A 488 8.57 16.08 -5.69
N ASP A 489 8.23 16.73 -4.58
CA ASP A 489 7.06 16.42 -3.76
C ASP A 489 5.76 16.68 -4.54
N GLU A 490 5.72 17.75 -5.34
CA GLU A 490 4.61 18.01 -6.27
C GLU A 490 4.48 16.90 -7.31
N LEU A 491 5.59 16.43 -7.88
CA LEU A 491 5.60 15.32 -8.84
C LEU A 491 5.18 13.99 -8.20
N VAL A 492 5.56 13.72 -6.95
CA VAL A 492 5.09 12.55 -6.19
C VAL A 492 3.59 12.65 -5.93
N THR A 493 3.11 13.83 -5.50
CA THR A 493 1.70 14.12 -5.26
C THR A 493 0.85 13.95 -6.52
N ALA A 494 1.38 14.38 -7.67
CA ALA A 494 0.74 14.23 -8.98
C ALA A 494 0.80 12.79 -9.53
N GLY A 495 1.51 11.88 -8.87
CA GLY A 495 1.75 10.53 -9.36
C GLY A 495 2.57 10.51 -10.64
N MET A 496 3.54 11.42 -10.77
CA MET A 496 4.55 11.41 -11.83
C MET A 496 5.84 10.72 -11.37
N LEU A 497 6.10 10.69 -10.07
CA LEU A 497 7.21 10.00 -9.43
C LEU A 497 6.68 9.20 -8.23
N ASP A 498 7.41 8.15 -7.86
CA ASP A 498 7.27 7.46 -6.59
C ASP A 498 8.51 7.75 -5.72
N GLU A 499 8.34 7.78 -4.40
CA GLU A 499 9.44 7.84 -3.43
C GLU A 499 9.52 6.51 -2.65
N PRO A 500 10.17 5.46 -3.21
CA PRO A 500 10.20 4.14 -2.58
C PRO A 500 10.95 4.12 -1.24
N VAL A 501 11.96 4.99 -1.09
CA VAL A 501 12.68 5.24 0.16
C VAL A 501 12.96 6.75 0.26
N PRO A 502 13.11 7.31 1.47
CA PRO A 502 13.30 8.75 1.64
C PRO A 502 14.42 9.32 0.76
N LEU A 503 14.17 10.46 0.13
CA LEU A 503 15.06 11.23 -0.74
C LEU A 503 15.47 10.51 -2.04
N ARG A 504 14.76 9.43 -2.40
CA ARG A 504 14.98 8.67 -3.63
C ARG A 504 13.71 8.65 -4.44
N TYR A 505 13.78 9.16 -5.66
CA TYR A 505 12.65 9.29 -6.55
C TYR A 505 12.80 8.33 -7.72
N ARG A 506 11.68 7.75 -8.13
CA ARG A 506 11.60 6.86 -9.27
C ARG A 506 10.48 7.31 -10.18
N SER A 507 10.82 7.64 -11.42
CA SER A 507 9.85 7.71 -12.49
C SER A 507 9.53 6.29 -12.97
N HIS A 508 8.30 6.07 -13.38
CA HIS A 508 7.94 4.84 -14.05
C HIS A 508 8.51 4.86 -15.48
N ASP A 509 8.96 3.73 -16.04
CA ASP A 509 9.66 3.70 -17.35
C ASP A 509 8.88 4.44 -18.46
N LEU A 510 7.55 4.26 -18.54
CA LEU A 510 6.70 4.99 -19.50
C LEU A 510 6.54 6.49 -19.21
N LEU A 511 6.59 6.91 -17.94
CA LEU A 511 6.59 8.33 -17.56
C LEU A 511 7.95 8.96 -17.80
N HIS A 512 9.03 8.19 -17.67
CA HIS A 512 10.39 8.58 -18.00
C HIS A 512 10.54 8.77 -19.52
N ASP A 513 10.05 7.83 -20.33
CA ASP A 513 9.99 7.95 -21.79
C ASP A 513 9.17 9.19 -22.20
N TYR A 514 8.00 9.39 -21.57
CA TYR A 514 7.16 10.58 -21.80
C TYR A 514 7.87 11.89 -21.43
N ALA A 515 8.58 11.92 -20.30
CA ALA A 515 9.38 13.07 -19.89
C ALA A 515 10.51 13.37 -20.87
N ALA A 516 11.17 12.33 -21.40
CA ALA A 516 12.23 12.46 -22.39
C ALA A 516 11.71 13.04 -23.72
N GLU A 517 10.53 12.58 -24.17
CA GLU A 517 9.85 13.16 -25.35
C GLU A 517 9.51 14.64 -25.13
N LEU A 518 8.94 14.98 -23.98
CA LEU A 518 8.63 16.37 -23.64
C LEU A 518 9.88 17.25 -23.58
N ALA A 519 10.99 16.72 -23.05
CA ALA A 519 12.26 17.41 -23.01
C ALA A 519 12.77 17.69 -24.43
N ALA A 520 12.77 16.69 -25.31
CA ALA A 520 13.20 16.84 -26.70
C ALA A 520 12.34 17.83 -27.51
N GLN A 521 11.06 17.99 -27.16
CA GLN A 521 10.14 18.92 -27.83
C GLN A 521 10.21 20.36 -27.29
N THR A 522 10.51 20.53 -26.01
CA THR A 522 10.34 21.81 -25.30
C THR A 522 11.67 22.46 -24.91
N GLU A 523 12.65 21.65 -24.48
CA GLU A 523 13.94 22.15 -24.00
C GLU A 523 14.91 22.35 -25.16
N SER A 524 15.78 23.36 -25.06
CA SER A 524 16.85 23.51 -26.03
C SER A 524 17.93 22.44 -25.83
N GLN A 525 18.66 22.13 -26.89
CA GLN A 525 19.80 21.20 -26.82
C GLN A 525 20.85 21.69 -25.81
N GLU A 526 21.07 23.00 -25.71
CA GLU A 526 22.00 23.63 -24.77
C GLU A 526 21.61 23.39 -23.31
N VAL A 527 20.32 23.54 -22.96
CA VAL A 527 19.79 23.27 -21.61
C VAL A 527 19.96 21.79 -21.26
N THR A 528 19.65 20.90 -22.20
CA THR A 528 19.78 19.45 -22.02
C THR A 528 21.23 19.03 -21.80
N GLN A 529 22.16 19.55 -22.61
CA GLN A 529 23.59 19.27 -22.47
C GLN A 529 24.16 19.79 -21.15
N GLU A 530 23.77 21.00 -20.73
CA GLU A 530 24.20 21.56 -19.45
C GLU A 530 23.62 20.78 -18.26
N ALA A 531 22.38 20.30 -18.35
CA ALA A 531 21.80 19.42 -17.33
C ALA A 531 22.58 18.10 -17.20
N ILE A 532 22.91 17.45 -18.32
CA ILE A 532 23.74 16.23 -18.35
C ILE A 532 25.11 16.50 -17.72
N ARG A 533 25.76 17.61 -18.11
CA ARG A 533 27.07 17.99 -17.58
C ARG A 533 27.04 18.15 -16.06
N ARG A 534 26.06 18.86 -15.50
CA ARG A 534 25.94 19.06 -14.05
C ARG A 534 25.71 17.76 -13.29
N VAL A 535 24.88 16.85 -13.79
CA VAL A 535 24.65 15.57 -13.10
C VAL A 535 25.85 14.62 -13.20
N VAL A 536 26.57 14.66 -14.33
CA VAL A 536 27.84 13.95 -14.52
C VAL A 536 28.90 14.48 -13.54
N ASP A 537 29.03 15.81 -13.42
CA ASP A 537 29.94 16.45 -12.45
C ASP A 537 29.62 16.00 -11.02
N TYR A 538 28.34 15.96 -10.65
CA TYR A 538 27.88 15.48 -9.33
C TYR A 538 28.30 14.03 -9.06
N TYR A 539 28.01 13.11 -9.99
CA TYR A 539 28.38 11.70 -9.81
C TYR A 539 29.89 11.49 -9.78
N LEU A 540 30.65 12.27 -10.55
CA LEU A 540 32.11 12.22 -10.54
C LEU A 540 32.66 12.70 -9.19
N GLN A 541 32.12 13.78 -8.63
CA GLN A 541 32.54 14.29 -7.32
C GLN A 541 32.20 13.32 -6.18
N ALA A 542 30.92 12.96 -6.06
CA ALA A 542 30.45 12.04 -5.00
C ALA A 542 31.14 10.68 -5.11
N GLY A 543 31.29 10.17 -6.33
CA GLY A 543 31.94 8.90 -6.58
C GLY A 543 33.45 8.94 -6.36
N THR A 544 34.13 10.08 -6.58
CA THR A 544 35.58 10.20 -6.27
C THR A 544 35.83 10.09 -4.76
N GLU A 545 35.02 10.78 -3.94
CA GLU A 545 35.13 10.65 -2.48
C GLU A 545 34.79 9.23 -2.00
N ALA A 546 33.72 8.64 -2.52
CA ALA A 546 33.36 7.26 -2.20
C ALA A 546 34.46 6.27 -2.62
N ALA A 547 35.01 6.42 -3.83
CA ALA A 547 36.07 5.55 -4.34
C ALA A 547 37.36 5.67 -3.52
N ARG A 548 37.68 6.87 -3.02
CA ARG A 548 38.80 7.12 -2.11
C ARG A 548 38.63 6.36 -0.79
N LEU A 549 37.40 6.28 -0.27
CA LEU A 549 37.11 5.54 0.97
C LEU A 549 37.18 4.02 0.75
N LEU A 550 36.71 3.52 -0.40
CA LEU A 550 36.78 2.09 -0.74
C LEU A 550 38.20 1.60 -1.06
N ASN A 551 39.02 2.46 -1.66
CA ASN A 551 40.42 2.17 -1.93
C ASN A 551 41.30 3.41 -1.64
N PRO A 552 41.72 3.60 -0.38
CA PRO A 552 42.50 4.77 0.03
C PRO A 552 43.90 4.87 -0.61
N ARG A 553 44.41 3.77 -1.16
CA ARG A 553 45.72 3.70 -1.84
C ARG A 553 45.61 3.94 -3.33
N ARG A 554 44.41 4.21 -3.82
CA ARG A 554 44.17 4.48 -5.23
C ARG A 554 44.78 5.82 -5.62
N GLU A 555 45.39 5.86 -6.80
CA GLU A 555 45.91 7.09 -7.37
C GLU A 555 44.79 8.12 -7.56
N PRO A 556 44.92 9.37 -7.09
CA PRO A 556 43.90 10.37 -7.34
C PRO A 556 43.93 10.79 -8.81
N ILE A 557 42.78 10.76 -9.48
CA ILE A 557 42.62 11.38 -10.80
C ILE A 557 42.39 12.88 -10.65
N VAL A 558 42.88 13.67 -11.61
CA VAL A 558 42.57 15.11 -11.67
C VAL A 558 41.17 15.28 -12.24
N THR A 559 40.21 15.55 -11.37
CA THR A 559 38.85 15.97 -11.73
C THR A 559 38.79 17.50 -11.87
N ALA A 560 37.90 17.99 -12.74
CA ALA A 560 37.59 19.41 -12.75
C ALA A 560 36.85 19.77 -11.45
N PRO A 561 37.01 21.01 -10.91
CA PRO A 561 36.18 21.47 -9.81
C PRO A 561 34.71 21.47 -10.24
N PRO A 562 33.77 21.09 -9.36
CA PRO A 562 32.37 20.99 -9.71
C PRO A 562 31.81 22.36 -10.11
N ALA A 563 30.88 22.38 -11.06
CA ALA A 563 30.20 23.60 -11.46
C ALA A 563 29.24 24.14 -10.38
N VAL A 564 28.84 23.31 -9.41
CA VAL A 564 27.91 23.66 -8.33
C VAL A 564 28.32 22.96 -7.02
N ASP A 565 28.35 23.69 -5.90
CA ASP A 565 28.56 23.13 -4.55
C ASP A 565 27.32 22.32 -4.10
N VAL A 566 27.15 21.12 -4.65
CA VAL A 566 26.03 20.22 -4.31
C VAL A 566 26.58 18.94 -3.70
N LEU A 567 26.95 18.99 -2.43
CA LEU A 567 27.01 17.80 -1.59
C LEU A 567 25.91 17.93 -0.53
N VAL A 568 24.77 17.29 -0.81
CA VAL A 568 23.67 17.16 0.17
C VAL A 568 24.02 16.09 1.22
N ASP A 569 24.90 15.13 0.88
CA ASP A 569 25.35 14.06 1.76
C ASP A 569 26.88 13.96 1.72
N THR A 570 27.55 14.16 2.85
CA THR A 570 28.97 13.85 3.01
C THR A 570 29.12 12.34 3.18
N ILE A 571 29.87 11.70 2.28
CA ILE A 571 30.26 10.28 2.43
C ILE A 571 31.54 10.29 3.28
N GLU A 572 31.45 9.81 4.51
CA GLU A 572 32.52 9.98 5.50
C GLU A 572 33.32 8.71 5.76
N ASP A 573 32.71 7.54 5.53
CA ASP A 573 33.30 6.24 5.85
C ASP A 573 33.08 5.17 4.75
N TYR A 574 33.74 4.02 4.95
CA TYR A 574 33.71 2.90 4.01
C TYR A 574 32.31 2.32 3.81
N ASP A 575 31.50 2.20 4.88
CA ASP A 575 30.18 1.59 4.81
C ASP A 575 29.19 2.50 4.08
N GLN A 576 29.26 3.80 4.32
CA GLN A 576 28.51 4.81 3.57
C GLN A 576 28.89 4.82 2.08
N ALA A 577 30.18 4.73 1.76
CA ALA A 577 30.64 4.64 0.37
C ALA A 577 30.10 3.39 -0.32
N MET A 578 30.11 2.24 0.38
CA MET A 578 29.58 0.98 -0.12
C MET A 578 28.06 1.01 -0.30
N GLY A 579 27.34 1.60 0.65
CA GLY A 579 25.89 1.83 0.55
C GLY A 579 25.53 2.72 -0.63
N TRP A 580 26.25 3.84 -0.81
CA TRP A 580 26.02 4.77 -1.92
C TRP A 580 26.20 4.10 -3.28
N PHE A 581 27.35 3.45 -3.52
CA PHE A 581 27.56 2.75 -4.79
C PHE A 581 26.57 1.61 -5.02
N SER A 582 26.14 0.89 -3.98
CA SER A 582 25.15 -0.18 -4.10
C SER A 582 23.80 0.32 -4.62
N VAL A 583 23.44 1.56 -4.30
CA VAL A 583 22.23 2.22 -4.79
C VAL A 583 22.44 2.80 -6.19
N GLU A 584 23.60 3.41 -6.45
CA GLU A 584 23.84 4.18 -7.67
C GLU A 584 24.43 3.39 -8.85
N VAL A 585 24.95 2.17 -8.64
CA VAL A 585 25.71 1.40 -9.64
C VAL A 585 24.99 1.27 -10.99
N SER A 586 23.68 1.01 -11.00
CA SER A 586 22.91 0.88 -12.24
C SER A 586 22.73 2.22 -12.94
N GLY A 587 22.57 3.32 -12.19
CA GLY A 587 22.49 4.67 -12.75
C GLY A 587 23.83 5.12 -13.32
N LEU A 588 24.92 4.88 -12.59
CA LEU A 588 26.28 5.26 -12.98
C LEU A 588 26.73 4.60 -14.29
N ALA A 589 26.40 3.33 -14.51
CA ALA A 589 26.71 2.64 -15.77
C ALA A 589 26.05 3.33 -16.97
N SER A 590 24.76 3.66 -16.88
CA SER A 590 24.04 4.38 -17.94
C SER A 590 24.51 5.84 -18.09
N ILE A 591 24.97 6.48 -17.01
CA ILE A 591 25.56 7.83 -17.04
C ILE A 591 26.88 7.84 -17.81
N ILE A 592 27.71 6.78 -17.73
CA ILE A 592 28.95 6.68 -18.53
C ILE A 592 28.63 6.70 -20.04
N GLU A 593 27.63 5.94 -20.46
CA GLU A 593 27.17 5.92 -21.85
C GLU A 593 26.58 7.27 -22.28
N CYS A 594 25.77 7.89 -21.43
CA CYS A 594 25.20 9.22 -21.67
C CYS A 594 26.29 10.30 -21.80
N ALA A 595 27.30 10.29 -20.93
CA ALA A 595 28.44 11.19 -21.00
C ALA A 595 29.23 11.01 -22.30
N SER A 596 29.41 9.77 -22.76
CA SER A 596 30.04 9.49 -24.05
C SER A 596 29.26 10.06 -25.22
N GLN A 597 27.93 9.91 -25.23
CA GLN A 597 27.06 10.43 -26.30
C GLN A 597 26.99 11.97 -26.30
N ALA A 598 27.15 12.59 -25.13
CA ALA A 598 27.13 14.04 -24.95
C ALA A 598 28.47 14.73 -25.28
N GLY A 599 29.51 13.99 -25.67
CA GLY A 599 30.84 14.56 -25.91
C GLY A 599 31.58 14.96 -24.63
N LEU A 600 31.31 14.24 -23.53
CA LEU A 600 31.95 14.41 -22.22
C LEU A 600 32.91 13.25 -21.96
N GLU A 601 33.80 12.96 -22.90
CA GLU A 601 34.56 11.71 -22.94
C GLU A 601 35.56 11.60 -21.79
N ARG A 602 36.12 12.73 -21.36
CA ARG A 602 36.91 12.81 -20.12
C ARG A 602 36.11 12.36 -18.89
N HIS A 603 34.85 12.78 -18.77
CA HIS A 603 34.02 12.38 -17.64
C HIS A 603 33.62 10.91 -17.72
N ALA A 604 33.34 10.40 -18.92
CA ALA A 604 32.95 9.00 -19.13
C ALA A 604 34.02 8.03 -18.64
N TRP A 605 35.30 8.22 -19.02
CA TRP A 605 36.37 7.35 -18.53
C TRP A 605 36.63 7.54 -17.03
N GLN A 606 36.52 8.76 -16.51
CA GLN A 606 36.70 9.05 -15.08
C GLN A 606 35.60 8.42 -14.21
N LEU A 607 34.36 8.39 -14.69
CA LEU A 607 33.25 7.70 -14.04
C LEU A 607 33.45 6.17 -14.04
N ALA A 608 33.88 5.60 -15.17
CA ALA A 608 34.25 4.18 -15.25
C ALA A 608 35.38 3.85 -14.27
N TRP A 609 36.38 4.73 -14.17
CA TRP A 609 37.43 4.65 -13.17
C TRP A 609 36.83 4.69 -11.76
N VAL A 610 36.03 5.69 -11.41
CA VAL A 610 35.39 5.84 -10.09
C VAL A 610 34.65 4.57 -9.65
N LEU A 611 33.95 3.91 -10.57
CA LEU A 611 33.13 2.74 -10.26
C LEU A 611 33.95 1.46 -9.96
N ALA A 612 35.18 1.37 -10.46
CA ALA A 612 35.97 0.13 -10.45
C ALA A 612 36.23 -0.49 -9.05
N PRO A 613 36.56 0.26 -7.97
CA PRO A 613 36.82 -0.32 -6.65
C PRO A 613 35.58 -1.01 -6.08
N PHE A 614 34.40 -0.42 -6.28
CA PHE A 614 33.14 -1.02 -5.87
C PHE A 614 32.87 -2.32 -6.65
N LEU A 615 33.04 -2.30 -7.98
CA LEU A 615 32.82 -3.49 -8.80
C LEU A 615 33.79 -4.62 -8.45
N ASP A 616 35.05 -4.30 -8.16
CA ASP A 616 36.05 -5.29 -7.75
C ASP A 616 35.69 -5.93 -6.40
N VAL A 617 35.34 -5.12 -5.39
CA VAL A 617 34.95 -5.61 -4.05
C VAL A 617 33.67 -6.44 -4.10
N ARG A 618 32.69 -6.07 -4.92
CA ARG A 618 31.40 -6.77 -5.06
C ARG A 618 31.45 -7.96 -6.03
N GLY A 619 32.57 -8.18 -6.72
CA GLY A 619 32.70 -9.27 -7.68
C GLY A 619 32.02 -9.05 -9.02
N HIS A 620 31.64 -7.82 -9.36
CA HIS A 620 30.97 -7.45 -10.61
C HIS A 620 31.97 -7.25 -11.76
N TRP A 621 32.87 -8.22 -11.98
CA TRP A 621 34.02 -8.08 -12.88
C TRP A 621 33.63 -8.01 -14.36
N THR A 622 32.51 -8.60 -14.77
CA THR A 622 31.99 -8.49 -16.14
C THR A 622 31.53 -7.07 -16.45
N LEU A 623 30.80 -6.43 -15.52
CA LEU A 623 30.43 -5.02 -15.65
C LEU A 623 31.67 -4.12 -15.63
N MET A 624 32.68 -4.47 -14.83
CA MET A 624 33.96 -3.75 -14.84
C MET A 624 34.65 -3.85 -16.20
N LEU A 625 34.66 -5.03 -16.84
CA LEU A 625 35.19 -5.18 -18.20
C LEU A 625 34.46 -4.28 -19.20
N ASP A 626 33.13 -4.27 -19.17
CA ASP A 626 32.33 -3.50 -20.12
C ASP A 626 32.57 -1.99 -19.95
N CYS A 627 32.52 -1.47 -18.72
CA CYS A 627 32.81 -0.07 -18.44
C CYS A 627 34.23 0.33 -18.85
N GLN A 628 35.24 -0.51 -18.57
CA GLN A 628 36.64 -0.20 -18.87
C GLN A 628 36.98 -0.34 -20.36
N ARG A 629 36.28 -1.19 -21.12
CA ARG A 629 36.41 -1.24 -22.58
C ARG A 629 35.89 0.03 -23.22
N THR A 630 34.73 0.52 -22.77
CA THR A 630 34.18 1.81 -23.21
C THR A 630 35.14 2.95 -22.86
N ALA A 631 35.65 2.98 -21.62
CA ALA A 631 36.64 3.98 -21.19
C ALA A 631 37.93 3.97 -22.02
N LEU A 632 38.47 2.78 -22.32
CA LEU A 632 39.67 2.63 -23.15
C LEU A 632 39.41 3.11 -24.59
N ALA A 633 38.31 2.72 -25.21
CA ALA A 633 37.98 3.13 -26.57
C ALA A 633 37.86 4.66 -26.68
N LEU A 634 37.29 5.31 -25.68
CA LEU A 634 37.25 6.77 -25.59
C LEU A 634 38.65 7.35 -25.39
N ALA A 635 39.44 6.82 -24.45
CA ALA A 635 40.80 7.29 -24.21
C ALA A 635 41.71 7.15 -25.45
N GLU A 636 41.53 6.11 -26.27
CA GLU A 636 42.18 5.93 -27.57
C GLU A 636 41.71 6.96 -28.61
N GLN A 637 40.41 7.25 -28.67
CA GLN A 637 39.85 8.23 -29.60
C GLN A 637 40.39 9.65 -29.38
N PHE A 638 40.70 10.03 -28.12
CA PHE A 638 41.16 11.37 -27.75
C PHE A 638 42.65 11.45 -27.43
N ASP A 639 43.41 10.39 -27.71
CA ASP A 639 44.86 10.30 -27.43
C ASP A 639 45.25 10.62 -25.97
N ASP A 640 44.37 10.30 -25.01
CA ASP A 640 44.64 10.46 -23.57
C ASP A 640 45.42 9.24 -23.05
N LEU A 641 46.75 9.30 -23.16
CA LEU A 641 47.64 8.20 -22.78
C LEU A 641 47.52 7.81 -21.30
N ALA A 642 47.22 8.77 -20.41
CA ALA A 642 47.06 8.48 -18.98
C ALA A 642 45.77 7.70 -18.71
N ALA A 643 44.67 8.09 -19.36
CA ALA A 643 43.41 7.36 -19.30
C ALA A 643 43.50 5.96 -19.93
N GLN A 644 44.25 5.81 -21.03
CA GLN A 644 44.52 4.50 -21.64
C GLN A 644 45.29 3.59 -20.68
N ALA A 645 46.34 4.09 -20.03
CA ALA A 645 47.16 3.34 -19.08
C ALA A 645 46.35 2.87 -17.87
N ALA A 646 45.53 3.77 -17.29
CA ALA A 646 44.64 3.46 -16.19
C ALA A 646 43.59 2.41 -16.56
N SER A 647 42.96 2.54 -17.73
CA SER A 647 41.96 1.59 -18.21
C SER A 647 42.55 0.21 -18.47
N HIS A 648 43.77 0.14 -19.02
CA HIS A 648 44.48 -1.12 -19.20
C HIS A 648 44.79 -1.84 -17.87
N ARG A 649 45.20 -1.12 -16.81
CA ARG A 649 45.37 -1.73 -15.48
C ARG A 649 44.06 -2.28 -14.93
N LEU A 650 42.97 -1.53 -15.03
CA LEU A 650 41.66 -1.95 -14.52
C LEU A 650 41.08 -3.12 -15.32
N LEU A 651 41.28 -3.16 -16.64
CA LEU A 651 40.97 -4.32 -17.48
C LEU A 651 41.76 -5.55 -17.03
N SER A 652 43.07 -5.39 -16.76
CA SER A 652 43.89 -6.50 -16.29
C SER A 652 43.37 -7.08 -14.98
N ARG A 653 43.03 -6.20 -14.02
CA ARG A 653 42.43 -6.62 -12.75
C ARG A 653 41.14 -7.39 -12.98
N ALA A 654 40.28 -6.93 -13.87
CA ALA A 654 39.04 -7.63 -14.21
C ALA A 654 39.29 -9.01 -14.84
N TYR A 655 40.19 -9.10 -15.83
CA TYR A 655 40.56 -10.37 -16.48
C TYR A 655 41.19 -11.38 -15.52
N SER A 656 42.06 -10.93 -14.62
CA SER A 656 42.67 -11.76 -13.57
C SER A 656 41.60 -12.38 -12.67
N ARG A 657 40.55 -11.63 -12.29
CA ARG A 657 39.45 -12.13 -11.45
C ARG A 657 38.53 -13.15 -12.13
N ILE A 658 38.56 -13.23 -13.46
CA ILE A 658 37.80 -14.21 -14.24
C ILE A 658 38.68 -15.31 -14.85
N ASP A 659 39.89 -15.52 -14.30
CA ASP A 659 40.87 -16.55 -14.72
C ASP A 659 41.38 -16.41 -16.17
N HIS A 660 41.35 -15.20 -16.74
CA HIS A 660 41.90 -14.88 -18.07
C HIS A 660 43.27 -14.21 -17.95
N ASP A 661 44.23 -14.92 -17.34
CA ASP A 661 45.54 -14.36 -16.94
C ASP A 661 46.39 -13.87 -18.11
N ARG A 662 46.23 -14.45 -19.31
CA ARG A 662 47.03 -14.05 -20.47
C ARG A 662 46.63 -12.65 -20.92
N GLU A 663 45.34 -12.41 -21.08
CA GLU A 663 44.76 -11.11 -21.39
C GLU A 663 45.09 -10.09 -20.30
N ALA A 664 45.07 -10.51 -19.03
CA ALA A 664 45.48 -9.67 -17.92
C ALA A 664 46.94 -9.19 -18.04
N ILE A 665 47.87 -10.10 -18.36
CA ILE A 665 49.30 -9.75 -18.54
C ILE A 665 49.50 -8.87 -19.78
N ASP A 666 48.83 -9.17 -20.90
CA ASP A 666 48.91 -8.36 -22.12
C ASP A 666 48.47 -6.91 -21.87
N HIS A 667 47.42 -6.72 -21.06
CA HIS A 667 46.97 -5.39 -20.65
C HIS A 667 47.94 -4.68 -19.72
N LEU A 668 48.57 -5.37 -18.76
CA LEU A 668 49.60 -4.75 -17.91
C LEU A 668 50.87 -4.39 -18.67
N ALA A 669 51.23 -5.16 -19.69
CA ALA A 669 52.35 -4.81 -20.57
C ALA A 669 52.09 -3.49 -21.30
N ARG A 670 50.87 -3.30 -21.84
CA ARG A 670 50.48 -2.03 -22.47
C ARG A 670 50.46 -0.87 -21.48
N ALA A 671 49.87 -1.09 -20.29
CA ALA A 671 49.89 -0.07 -19.23
C ALA A 671 51.33 0.31 -18.83
N HIS A 672 52.23 -0.67 -18.75
CA HIS A 672 53.63 -0.43 -18.41
C HIS A 672 54.33 0.46 -19.43
N ASP A 673 54.15 0.17 -20.73
CA ASP A 673 54.73 0.97 -21.81
C ASP A 673 54.17 2.40 -21.79
N LEU A 674 52.86 2.59 -21.61
CA LEU A 674 52.23 3.91 -21.53
C LEU A 674 52.73 4.72 -20.32
N TYR A 675 52.75 4.12 -19.12
CA TYR A 675 53.24 4.82 -17.92
C TYR A 675 54.75 5.09 -17.97
N ARG A 676 55.53 4.28 -18.71
CA ARG A 676 56.93 4.58 -18.99
C ARG A 676 57.06 5.79 -19.91
N ASP A 677 56.28 5.83 -20.98
CA ASP A 677 56.33 6.91 -21.97
C ASP A 677 55.84 8.25 -21.37
N LEU A 678 54.96 8.19 -20.35
CA LEU A 678 54.52 9.32 -19.54
C LEU A 678 55.48 9.73 -18.41
N ASP A 679 56.56 8.97 -18.16
CA ASP A 679 57.45 9.09 -16.99
C ASP A 679 56.70 9.08 -15.64
N ASP A 680 55.56 8.37 -15.58
CA ASP A 680 54.76 8.22 -14.37
C ASP A 680 55.28 7.05 -13.53
N LEU A 681 56.11 7.39 -12.53
CA LEU A 681 56.70 6.42 -11.62
C LEU A 681 55.68 5.70 -10.74
N ASN A 682 54.54 6.32 -10.43
CA ASN A 682 53.49 5.72 -9.60
C ASN A 682 52.72 4.66 -10.42
N GLY A 683 52.28 5.02 -11.61
CA GLY A 683 51.68 4.10 -12.57
C GLY A 683 52.58 2.91 -12.89
N GLN A 684 53.90 3.15 -13.07
CA GLN A 684 54.89 2.08 -13.24
C GLN A 684 55.03 1.17 -12.01
N ALA A 685 55.07 1.74 -10.79
CA ALA A 685 55.20 0.97 -9.55
C ALA A 685 54.03 0.03 -9.36
N ASN A 686 52.82 0.58 -9.50
CA ASN A 686 51.59 -0.16 -9.33
C ASN A 686 51.39 -1.23 -10.43
N THR A 687 51.76 -0.94 -11.68
CA THR A 687 51.72 -1.93 -12.77
C THR A 687 52.67 -3.11 -12.47
N ALA A 688 53.85 -2.82 -11.90
CA ALA A 688 54.80 -3.86 -11.48
C ALA A 688 54.26 -4.67 -10.29
N TYR A 689 53.54 -4.04 -9.36
CA TYR A 689 52.87 -4.75 -8.27
C TYR A 689 51.76 -5.68 -8.79
N ASP A 690 50.87 -5.19 -9.66
CA ASP A 690 49.79 -5.99 -10.25
C ASP A 690 50.34 -7.20 -11.05
N LEU A 691 51.45 -7.02 -11.79
CA LEU A 691 52.15 -8.12 -12.48
C LEU A 691 52.69 -9.15 -11.48
N ALA A 692 53.24 -8.70 -10.35
CA ALA A 692 53.75 -9.59 -9.32
C ALA A 692 52.64 -10.45 -8.71
N GLU A 693 51.46 -9.87 -8.45
CA GLU A 693 50.30 -10.60 -7.92
C GLU A 693 49.80 -11.68 -8.90
N ILE A 694 49.67 -11.35 -10.19
CA ILE A 694 49.25 -12.33 -11.21
C ILE A 694 50.27 -13.46 -11.35
N HIS A 695 51.57 -13.16 -11.43
CA HIS A 695 52.61 -14.19 -11.50
C HIS A 695 52.66 -15.04 -10.23
N HIS A 696 52.38 -14.46 -9.06
CA HIS A 696 52.28 -15.19 -7.80
C HIS A 696 51.10 -16.17 -7.80
N LEU A 697 49.90 -15.73 -8.20
CA LEU A 697 48.72 -16.60 -8.34
C LEU A 697 48.98 -17.78 -9.28
N ARG A 698 49.77 -17.56 -10.34
CA ARG A 698 50.20 -18.58 -11.30
C ARG A 698 51.37 -19.45 -10.83
N ARG A 699 51.87 -19.22 -9.62
CA ARG A 699 53.05 -19.89 -9.02
C ARG A 699 54.34 -19.73 -9.85
N GLN A 700 54.41 -18.68 -10.65
CA GLN A 700 55.61 -18.25 -11.38
C GLN A 700 56.46 -17.38 -10.46
N TYR A 701 56.97 -18.01 -9.40
CA TYR A 701 57.61 -17.32 -8.27
C TYR A 701 58.84 -16.48 -8.67
N PRO A 702 59.73 -16.91 -9.59
CA PRO A 702 60.86 -16.07 -10.02
C PRO A 702 60.42 -14.74 -10.66
N GLU A 703 59.44 -14.80 -11.55
CA GLU A 703 58.86 -13.64 -12.23
C GLU A 703 58.14 -12.73 -11.23
N ALA A 704 57.33 -13.32 -10.34
CA ALA A 704 56.61 -12.60 -9.30
C ALA A 704 57.55 -11.80 -8.37
N VAL A 705 58.65 -12.42 -7.90
CA VAL A 705 59.66 -11.74 -7.07
C VAL A 705 60.37 -10.63 -7.85
N GLY A 706 60.66 -10.84 -9.12
CA GLY A 706 61.28 -9.83 -9.98
C GLY A 706 60.42 -8.58 -10.09
N HIS A 707 59.13 -8.76 -10.36
CA HIS A 707 58.15 -7.67 -10.45
C HIS A 707 57.91 -6.98 -9.10
N ALA A 708 57.76 -7.73 -8.00
CA ALA A 708 57.54 -7.16 -6.67
C ALA A 708 58.73 -6.32 -6.20
N ARG A 709 59.98 -6.77 -6.45
CA ARG A 709 61.18 -5.97 -6.14
C ARG A 709 61.28 -4.71 -6.98
N ARG A 710 60.86 -4.77 -8.24
CA ARG A 710 60.77 -3.57 -9.09
C ARG A 710 59.75 -2.58 -8.54
N ALA A 711 58.59 -3.06 -8.09
CA ALA A 711 57.59 -2.23 -7.43
C ALA A 711 58.16 -1.55 -6.18
N VAL A 712 58.85 -2.30 -5.28
CA VAL A 712 59.54 -1.73 -4.11
C VAL A 712 60.45 -0.58 -4.49
N GLY A 713 61.37 -0.79 -5.44
CA GLY A 713 62.32 0.27 -5.83
C GLY A 713 61.65 1.50 -6.47
N LEU A 714 60.49 1.33 -7.10
CA LEU A 714 59.72 2.45 -7.65
C LEU A 714 58.95 3.18 -6.54
N TYR A 715 58.30 2.47 -5.61
CA TYR A 715 57.63 3.07 -4.46
C TYR A 715 58.61 3.83 -3.54
N GLU A 716 59.82 3.32 -3.33
CA GLU A 716 60.88 4.03 -2.59
C GLU A 716 61.26 5.36 -3.25
N ARG A 717 61.37 5.38 -4.59
CA ARG A 717 61.72 6.60 -5.34
C ARG A 717 60.65 7.69 -5.25
N ILE A 718 59.38 7.32 -5.12
CA ILE A 718 58.26 8.27 -4.98
C ILE A 718 57.87 8.53 -3.53
N GLY A 719 58.53 7.89 -2.55
CA GLY A 719 58.25 8.07 -1.12
C GLY A 719 56.97 7.39 -0.62
N ASP A 720 56.42 6.42 -1.36
CA ASP A 720 55.22 5.68 -0.96
C ASP A 720 55.56 4.54 0.00
N THR A 721 55.57 4.86 1.29
CA THR A 721 55.85 3.90 2.37
C THR A 721 54.83 2.76 2.46
N SER A 722 53.58 2.98 2.04
CA SER A 722 52.55 1.93 2.06
C SER A 722 52.78 0.94 0.93
N GLY A 723 53.02 1.43 -0.30
CA GLY A 723 53.35 0.60 -1.45
C GLY A 723 54.62 -0.23 -1.24
N VAL A 724 55.67 0.35 -0.61
CA VAL A 724 56.88 -0.40 -0.22
C VAL A 724 56.53 -1.56 0.71
N ARG A 725 55.73 -1.32 1.76
CA ARG A 725 55.34 -2.36 2.73
C ARG A 725 54.56 -3.48 2.04
N ASP A 726 53.59 -3.15 1.18
CA ASP A 726 52.75 -4.15 0.51
C ASP A 726 53.58 -5.00 -0.47
N ALA A 727 54.44 -4.37 -1.27
CA ALA A 727 55.32 -5.09 -2.19
C ALA A 727 56.34 -5.97 -1.45
N LEU A 728 56.86 -5.53 -0.30
CA LEU A 728 57.74 -6.36 0.55
C LEU A 728 56.99 -7.52 1.21
N GLN A 729 55.74 -7.32 1.63
CA GLN A 729 54.88 -8.37 2.14
C GLN A 729 54.64 -9.45 1.07
N LEU A 730 54.36 -9.05 -0.17
CA LEU A 730 54.22 -9.97 -1.29
C LEU A 730 55.51 -10.76 -1.56
N VAL A 731 56.68 -10.10 -1.54
CA VAL A 731 57.99 -10.80 -1.63
C VAL A 731 58.16 -11.82 -0.50
N GLY A 732 57.81 -11.45 0.73
CA GLY A 732 57.87 -12.33 1.89
C GLY A 732 56.99 -13.57 1.73
N GLN A 733 55.74 -13.37 1.30
CA GLN A 733 54.78 -14.45 1.06
C GLN A 733 55.27 -15.41 -0.02
N ILE A 734 55.70 -14.88 -1.18
CA ILE A 734 56.24 -15.71 -2.28
C ILE A 734 57.46 -16.51 -1.81
N THR A 735 58.34 -15.89 -1.02
CA THR A 735 59.55 -16.55 -0.51
C THR A 735 59.21 -17.67 0.46
N TYR A 736 58.23 -17.46 1.36
CA TYR A 736 57.74 -18.48 2.29
C TYR A 736 57.14 -19.68 1.55
N GLU A 737 56.26 -19.43 0.57
CA GLU A 737 55.63 -20.49 -0.23
C GLU A 737 56.65 -21.29 -1.06
N ARG A 738 57.67 -20.62 -1.60
CA ARG A 738 58.77 -21.28 -2.33
C ARG A 738 59.60 -22.20 -1.43
N VAL A 739 59.94 -21.74 -0.22
CA VAL A 739 60.72 -22.53 0.76
C VAL A 739 59.90 -23.69 1.33
N GLY A 740 58.59 -23.50 1.54
CA GLY A 740 57.67 -24.56 1.95
C GLY A 740 57.50 -25.71 0.94
N HIS A 741 57.90 -25.51 -0.33
CA HIS A 741 57.86 -26.55 -1.37
C HIS A 741 59.20 -27.28 -1.60
N GLU A 742 60.34 -26.79 -1.07
CA GLU A 742 61.67 -27.37 -1.32
C GLU A 742 62.31 -28.14 -0.13
N GLY A 743 61.71 -28.16 1.07
CA GLY A 743 62.02 -29.20 2.09
C GLY A 743 62.08 -28.76 3.56
N ALA A 744 61.11 -29.28 4.36
CA ALA A 744 61.05 -29.55 5.82
C ALA A 744 61.55 -28.49 6.86
N PRO A 745 61.19 -28.53 8.17
CA PRO A 745 60.11 -29.19 8.93
C PRO A 745 59.15 -28.19 9.61
N ARG A 746 58.05 -28.70 10.20
CA ARG A 746 57.15 -27.96 11.10
C ARG A 746 57.88 -27.60 12.39
N ASP A 747 58.33 -26.36 12.55
CA ASP A 747 58.43 -25.62 13.82
C ASP A 747 59.36 -24.40 13.64
N ALA A 748 58.78 -23.27 13.23
CA ALA A 748 59.29 -21.93 13.49
C ALA A 748 58.17 -20.93 13.18
N SER A 749 57.52 -20.43 14.22
CA SER A 749 56.54 -19.34 14.13
C SER A 749 57.25 -18.05 13.68
N PRO A 750 56.87 -17.41 12.55
CA PRO A 750 57.38 -16.10 12.20
C PRO A 750 56.65 -15.05 13.04
N SER A 751 57.42 -14.12 13.61
CA SER A 751 56.91 -12.92 14.25
C SER A 751 56.31 -11.98 13.21
N ASP A 752 54.98 -11.90 13.17
CA ASP A 752 54.21 -10.99 12.33
C ASP A 752 54.38 -9.54 12.80
N SER A 753 54.87 -8.69 11.91
CA SER A 753 54.60 -7.25 11.93
C SER A 753 53.83 -6.88 10.66
N HIS A 754 52.73 -7.58 10.42
CA HIS A 754 51.60 -6.99 9.70
C HIS A 754 50.93 -6.02 10.66
N THR A 755 50.49 -4.86 10.20
CA THR A 755 49.32 -4.22 10.79
C THR A 755 48.09 -5.06 10.43
N SER A 756 48.10 -6.33 10.84
CA SER A 756 46.89 -7.10 11.09
C SER A 756 46.20 -6.33 12.20
N LEU A 757 44.93 -5.96 11.99
CA LEU A 757 44.08 -5.69 13.15
C LEU A 757 44.27 -6.88 14.10
N PRO A 758 44.44 -6.63 15.41
CA PRO A 758 44.79 -7.69 16.34
C PRO A 758 43.79 -8.82 16.18
N THR A 759 44.30 -10.05 16.14
CA THR A 759 43.45 -11.24 16.22
C THR A 759 42.58 -11.06 17.46
N VAL A 760 41.27 -11.06 17.24
CA VAL A 760 40.30 -10.76 18.28
C VAL A 760 39.46 -12.00 18.52
N HIS A 761 39.33 -12.35 19.79
CA HIS A 761 38.42 -13.40 20.20
C HIS A 761 36.99 -12.89 20.06
N ARG A 762 36.14 -13.59 19.29
CA ARG A 762 34.74 -13.21 19.08
C ARG A 762 33.82 -14.39 19.37
N THR A 763 32.59 -14.07 19.77
CA THR A 763 31.50 -15.04 19.71
C THR A 763 30.95 -15.02 18.28
N ILE A 764 30.97 -16.17 17.62
CA ILE A 764 30.61 -16.35 16.22
C ILE A 764 29.20 -16.93 16.18
N VAL A 765 28.28 -16.20 15.54
CA VAL A 765 26.91 -16.62 15.26
C VAL A 765 26.74 -16.63 13.74
N ILE A 766 26.38 -17.77 13.17
CA ILE A 766 26.05 -17.87 11.76
C ILE A 766 24.64 -18.39 11.64
N ALA A 767 23.78 -17.66 10.94
CA ALA A 767 22.40 -18.05 10.72
C ALA A 767 22.12 -18.21 9.23
N ASP A 768 21.32 -19.22 8.88
CA ASP A 768 20.90 -19.47 7.50
C ASP A 768 19.43 -19.89 7.44
N VAL A 769 18.73 -19.43 6.40
CA VAL A 769 17.30 -19.66 6.20
C VAL A 769 17.07 -20.98 5.46
N VAL A 770 16.38 -21.91 6.12
CA VAL A 770 16.06 -23.22 5.52
C VAL A 770 15.25 -23.04 4.24
N GLY A 771 15.79 -23.59 3.15
CA GLY A 771 15.14 -23.57 1.85
C GLY A 771 15.05 -22.19 1.19
N PHE A 772 15.94 -21.25 1.53
CA PHE A 772 15.96 -19.88 0.96
C PHE A 772 15.85 -19.90 -0.58
N SER A 773 16.67 -20.74 -1.22
CA SER A 773 16.70 -20.93 -2.68
C SER A 773 15.67 -21.92 -3.24
N SER A 774 14.63 -22.27 -2.47
CA SER A 774 13.57 -23.18 -2.93
C SER A 774 12.90 -22.66 -4.20
N ARG A 775 12.60 -23.57 -5.14
CA ARG A 775 11.86 -23.26 -6.38
C ARG A 775 10.41 -22.83 -6.13
N ARG A 776 9.90 -23.05 -4.92
CA ARG A 776 8.56 -22.61 -4.49
C ARG A 776 8.54 -21.14 -4.02
N ARG A 777 9.71 -20.51 -3.82
CA ARG A 777 9.85 -19.13 -3.36
C ARG A 777 10.22 -18.23 -4.53
N THR A 778 9.49 -17.14 -4.71
CA THR A 778 9.77 -16.11 -5.71
C THR A 778 10.96 -15.24 -5.28
N SER A 779 11.49 -14.40 -6.18
CA SER A 779 12.51 -13.41 -5.82
C SER A 779 12.01 -12.40 -4.79
N HIS A 780 10.70 -12.09 -4.80
CA HIS A 780 10.07 -11.25 -3.78
C HIS A 780 10.04 -11.94 -2.42
N ASP A 781 9.65 -13.22 -2.36
CA ASP A 781 9.67 -13.99 -1.11
C ASP A 781 11.10 -14.06 -0.54
N ARG A 782 12.13 -14.22 -1.39
CA ARG A 782 13.53 -14.22 -0.94
C ARG A 782 13.98 -12.87 -0.39
N SER A 783 13.60 -11.78 -1.07
CA SER A 783 13.90 -10.43 -0.59
C SER A 783 13.20 -10.12 0.72
N LEU A 784 11.92 -10.51 0.84
CA LEU A 784 11.14 -10.33 2.08
C LEU A 784 11.74 -11.19 3.19
N LEU A 785 11.95 -12.48 2.98
CA LEU A 785 12.57 -13.39 3.95
C LEU A 785 13.90 -12.87 4.47
N ARG A 786 14.72 -12.26 3.61
CA ARG A 786 15.97 -11.61 4.01
C ARG A 786 15.69 -10.44 4.97
N THR A 787 14.87 -9.47 4.57
CA THR A 787 14.50 -8.32 5.44
C THR A 787 13.91 -8.76 6.79
N GLU A 788 12.99 -9.72 6.76
CA GLU A 788 12.32 -10.25 7.94
C GLU A 788 13.28 -11.03 8.85
N THR A 789 14.22 -11.79 8.29
CA THR A 789 15.27 -12.50 9.04
C THR A 789 16.18 -11.51 9.76
N TYR A 790 16.59 -10.43 9.10
CA TYR A 790 17.39 -9.37 9.71
C TYR A 790 16.65 -8.67 10.84
N ARG A 791 15.35 -8.38 10.68
CA ARG A 791 14.54 -7.79 11.75
C ARG A 791 14.40 -8.74 12.94
N ALA A 792 14.11 -10.02 12.69
CA ALA A 792 13.96 -11.01 13.75
C ALA A 792 15.27 -11.18 14.54
N LEU A 793 16.42 -11.19 13.86
CA LEU A 793 17.73 -11.27 14.51
C LEU A 793 18.06 -10.00 15.29
N HIS A 794 17.85 -8.81 14.71
CA HIS A 794 18.02 -7.54 15.40
C HIS A 794 17.22 -7.50 16.71
N ASP A 795 15.91 -7.75 16.62
CA ASP A 795 15.01 -7.69 17.76
C ASP A 795 15.35 -8.75 18.81
N ALA A 796 15.78 -9.94 18.38
CA ALA A 796 16.18 -11.00 19.28
C ALA A 796 17.49 -10.67 20.03
N PHE A 797 18.47 -10.09 19.36
CA PHE A 797 19.74 -9.66 19.98
C PHE A 797 19.50 -8.55 21.01
N VAL A 798 18.73 -7.52 20.63
CA VAL A 798 18.39 -6.40 21.53
C VAL A 798 17.66 -6.91 22.78
N LYS A 799 16.64 -7.76 22.61
CA LYS A 799 15.88 -8.35 23.73
C LYS A 799 16.70 -9.33 24.57
N ALA A 800 17.70 -10.01 23.97
CA ALA A 800 18.64 -10.86 24.70
C ALA A 800 19.66 -10.06 25.52
N GLY A 801 19.76 -8.74 25.31
CA GLY A 801 20.75 -7.86 25.93
C GLY A 801 22.13 -7.93 25.25
N ILE A 802 22.16 -8.34 23.97
CA ILE A 802 23.37 -8.36 23.15
C ILE A 802 23.37 -7.07 22.31
N PRO A 803 24.39 -6.22 22.44
CA PRO A 803 24.44 -4.94 21.73
C PRO A 803 24.65 -5.16 20.23
N TRP A 804 23.57 -5.07 19.45
CA TRP A 804 23.59 -5.29 18.00
C TRP A 804 24.57 -4.37 17.27
N ASP A 805 24.57 -3.08 17.61
CA ASP A 805 25.44 -2.07 16.97
C ASP A 805 26.94 -2.27 17.25
N SER A 806 27.28 -3.06 18.26
CA SER A 806 28.66 -3.43 18.57
C SER A 806 29.09 -4.74 17.91
N CYS A 807 28.17 -5.45 17.26
CA CYS A 807 28.47 -6.68 16.54
C CYS A 807 28.91 -6.36 15.10
N TYR A 808 29.92 -7.07 14.61
CA TYR A 808 30.21 -7.07 13.18
C TYR A 808 29.19 -7.98 12.49
N ILE A 809 28.48 -7.46 11.48
CA ILE A 809 27.42 -8.18 10.78
C ILE A 809 27.75 -8.18 9.28
N GLU A 810 27.81 -9.37 8.69
CA GLU A 810 28.11 -9.57 7.28
C GLU A 810 26.99 -10.37 6.62
N ASP A 811 26.39 -9.78 5.59
CA ASP A 811 25.34 -10.40 4.79
C ASP A 811 25.93 -11.39 3.77
N ARG A 812 25.42 -12.63 3.79
CA ARG A 812 25.87 -13.72 2.91
C ARG A 812 24.83 -14.10 1.85
N GLY A 813 23.76 -13.32 1.71
CA GLY A 813 22.69 -13.55 0.74
C GLY A 813 21.58 -14.44 1.28
N ASP A 814 21.86 -15.73 1.51
CA ASP A 814 20.92 -16.69 2.11
C ASP A 814 21.08 -16.87 3.63
N GLY A 815 22.19 -16.36 4.18
CA GLY A 815 22.47 -16.32 5.60
C GLY A 815 23.16 -15.04 6.06
N VAL A 816 23.52 -15.01 7.34
CA VAL A 816 24.17 -13.87 8.00
C VAL A 816 25.24 -14.36 8.96
N LEU A 817 26.39 -13.70 8.92
CA LEU A 817 27.47 -13.86 9.88
C LEU A 817 27.41 -12.70 10.88
N ILE A 818 27.41 -13.02 12.17
CA ILE A 818 27.44 -12.04 13.26
C ILE A 818 28.59 -12.39 14.19
N LEU A 819 29.48 -11.43 14.43
CA LEU A 819 30.58 -11.54 15.37
C LEU A 819 30.36 -10.58 16.53
N ALA A 820 30.03 -11.13 17.69
CA ALA A 820 29.84 -10.33 18.88
C ALA A 820 31.17 -10.09 19.63
N PRO A 821 31.34 -8.91 20.26
CA PRO A 821 32.54 -8.58 21.01
C PRO A 821 32.83 -9.54 22.18
N PRO A 822 34.10 -9.73 22.56
CA PRO A 822 34.47 -10.61 23.68
C PRO A 822 33.89 -10.16 25.03
N GLU A 823 33.54 -8.88 25.16
CA GLU A 823 32.93 -8.30 26.36
C GLU A 823 31.48 -8.75 26.56
N VAL A 824 30.81 -9.22 25.50
CA VAL A 824 29.45 -9.73 25.61
C VAL A 824 29.46 -11.10 26.29
N PRO A 825 28.71 -11.30 27.38
CA PRO A 825 28.62 -12.59 28.05
C PRO A 825 28.16 -13.69 27.10
N LYS A 826 28.97 -14.74 26.93
CA LYS A 826 28.67 -15.88 26.05
C LYS A 826 27.39 -16.62 26.45
N SER A 827 27.03 -16.57 27.75
CA SER A 827 25.80 -17.16 28.27
C SER A 827 24.53 -16.57 27.63
N PHE A 828 24.54 -15.29 27.21
CA PHE A 828 23.37 -14.67 26.57
C PHE A 828 22.98 -15.36 25.26
N PHE A 829 23.96 -15.92 24.53
CA PHE A 829 23.76 -16.62 23.26
C PHE A 829 23.08 -17.98 23.42
N VAL A 830 23.01 -18.53 24.64
CA VAL A 830 22.36 -19.82 24.91
C VAL A 830 21.16 -19.69 25.85
N GLU A 831 21.19 -18.75 26.79
CA GLU A 831 20.13 -18.54 27.78
C GLU A 831 18.96 -17.70 27.26
N ARG A 832 19.24 -16.71 26.40
CA ARG A 832 18.26 -15.67 26.03
C ARG A 832 18.01 -15.58 24.53
N LEU A 833 19.08 -15.58 23.75
CA LEU A 833 19.00 -15.39 22.30
C LEU A 833 18.14 -16.48 21.61
N PRO A 834 18.32 -17.78 21.87
CA PRO A 834 17.56 -18.81 21.14
C PRO A 834 16.05 -18.73 21.41
N GLU A 835 15.66 -18.53 22.67
CA GLU A 835 14.25 -18.43 23.07
C GLU A 835 13.58 -17.17 22.51
N THR A 836 14.30 -16.06 22.51
CA THR A 836 13.79 -14.79 21.97
C THR A 836 13.67 -14.86 20.45
N LEU A 837 14.69 -15.40 19.77
CA LEU A 837 14.68 -15.57 18.32
C LEU A 837 13.58 -16.53 17.89
N SER A 838 13.45 -17.68 18.56
CA SER A 838 12.37 -18.64 18.31
C SER A 838 10.99 -17.95 18.40
N ARG A 839 10.77 -17.12 19.42
CA ARG A 839 9.51 -16.38 19.61
C ARG A 839 9.23 -15.37 18.49
N GLU A 840 10.23 -14.62 18.05
CA GLU A 840 10.04 -13.67 16.93
C GLU A 840 9.76 -14.40 15.61
N LEU A 841 10.43 -15.53 15.36
CA LEU A 841 10.16 -16.37 14.19
C LEU A 841 8.75 -17.00 14.23
N ILE A 842 8.27 -17.42 15.41
CA ILE A 842 6.90 -17.95 15.57
C ILE A 842 5.87 -16.86 15.27
N LYS A 843 6.03 -15.67 15.85
CA LYS A 843 5.12 -14.54 15.59
C LYS A 843 5.04 -14.20 14.11
N HIS A 844 6.20 -14.19 13.43
CA HIS A 844 6.28 -14.03 11.99
C HIS A 844 5.53 -15.15 11.27
N ASN A 845 5.88 -16.41 11.52
CA ASN A 845 5.31 -17.55 10.81
C ASN A 845 3.78 -17.69 11.01
N GLN A 846 3.23 -17.21 12.12
CA GLN A 846 1.78 -17.26 12.38
C GLN A 846 0.95 -16.34 11.49
N VAL A 847 1.53 -15.24 10.99
CA VAL A 847 0.81 -14.23 10.19
C VAL A 847 1.21 -14.26 8.71
N HIS A 848 2.19 -15.10 8.34
CA HIS A 848 2.71 -15.21 6.99
C HIS A 848 2.37 -16.57 6.34
N PRO A 849 2.16 -16.62 5.01
CA PRO A 849 1.87 -17.87 4.30
C PRO A 849 3.10 -18.80 4.27
N SER A 850 2.87 -20.10 4.05
CA SER A 850 3.94 -21.13 4.06
C SER A 850 5.15 -20.87 3.14
N ALA A 851 4.98 -20.12 2.05
CA ALA A 851 6.09 -19.72 1.19
C ALA A 851 7.07 -18.74 1.87
N GLN A 852 6.56 -17.96 2.84
CA GLN A 852 7.23 -16.89 3.59
C GLN A 852 7.54 -17.30 5.05
N GLU A 853 7.33 -18.56 5.41
CA GLU A 853 7.76 -19.10 6.70
C GLU A 853 9.29 -19.07 6.81
N ILE A 854 9.78 -18.48 7.90
CA ILE A 854 11.19 -18.42 8.25
C ILE A 854 11.48 -19.55 9.22
N ARG A 855 12.41 -20.43 8.82
CA ARG A 855 13.00 -21.44 9.69
C ARG A 855 14.50 -21.24 9.64
N LEU A 856 15.12 -21.00 10.79
CA LEU A 856 16.55 -20.70 10.86
C LEU A 856 17.35 -21.90 11.36
N ARG A 857 18.53 -22.07 10.78
CA ARG A 857 19.62 -22.85 11.36
C ARG A 857 20.65 -21.87 11.88
N VAL A 858 21.08 -22.06 13.11
CA VAL A 858 22.05 -21.17 13.76
C VAL A 858 23.21 -22.00 14.30
N ALA A 859 24.44 -21.60 13.99
CA ALA A 859 25.65 -22.15 14.56
C ALA A 859 26.27 -21.17 15.55
N LEU A 860 26.61 -21.67 16.75
CA LEU A 860 27.35 -20.93 17.77
C LEU A 860 28.74 -21.52 17.99
N HIS A 861 29.73 -20.66 17.93
CA HIS A 861 31.11 -20.95 18.25
C HIS A 861 31.77 -19.72 18.88
N ALA A 862 32.97 -19.88 19.42
CA ALA A 862 33.80 -18.75 19.81
C ALA A 862 35.25 -19.09 19.57
N GLY A 863 36.02 -18.10 19.15
CA GLY A 863 37.43 -18.30 18.85
C GLY A 863 38.05 -17.05 18.24
N GLU A 864 39.31 -17.21 17.90
CA GLU A 864 40.09 -16.17 17.24
C GLU A 864 39.60 -15.95 15.81
N VAL A 865 39.39 -14.68 15.46
CA VAL A 865 39.14 -14.21 14.10
C VAL A 865 40.11 -13.09 13.76
N HIS A 866 40.52 -13.08 12.50
CA HIS A 866 41.45 -12.10 11.93
C HIS A 866 40.64 -11.17 11.03
N ALA A 867 40.50 -9.91 11.43
CA ALA A 867 39.93 -8.90 10.56
C ALA A 867 41.00 -8.41 9.59
N ASP A 868 40.65 -8.33 8.32
CA ASP A 868 41.49 -7.76 7.27
C ASP A 868 40.67 -6.77 6.41
N GLN A 869 41.33 -6.23 5.38
CA GLN A 869 40.70 -5.29 4.46
C GLN A 869 39.58 -5.89 3.58
N HIS A 870 39.37 -7.21 3.65
CA HIS A 870 38.37 -7.96 2.88
C HIS A 870 37.27 -8.57 3.77
N GLY A 871 37.28 -8.28 5.07
CA GLY A 871 36.29 -8.76 6.04
C GLY A 871 36.95 -9.50 7.19
N VAL A 872 36.44 -10.69 7.49
CA VAL A 872 36.92 -11.52 8.61
C VAL A 872 37.23 -12.94 8.15
N ALA A 873 38.39 -13.43 8.56
CA ALA A 873 38.87 -14.78 8.24
C ALA A 873 39.38 -15.48 9.51
N GLY A 874 39.35 -16.80 9.53
CA GLY A 874 39.90 -17.57 10.65
C GLY A 874 39.50 -19.03 10.66
N SER A 875 40.31 -19.86 11.31
CA SER A 875 40.00 -21.29 11.48
C SER A 875 38.73 -21.51 12.31
N SER A 876 38.50 -20.67 13.32
CA SER A 876 37.27 -20.65 14.14
C SER A 876 36.03 -20.34 13.29
N LEU A 877 36.14 -19.36 12.38
CA LEU A 877 35.07 -19.00 11.47
C LEU A 877 34.75 -20.13 10.49
N ASN A 878 35.80 -20.71 9.88
CA ASN A 878 35.67 -21.88 9.01
C ASN A 878 35.03 -23.07 9.73
N HIS A 879 35.35 -23.27 11.01
CA HIS A 879 34.74 -24.32 11.82
C HIS A 879 33.24 -24.07 12.05
N ALA A 880 32.86 -22.84 12.39
CA ALA A 880 31.46 -22.45 12.59
C ALA A 880 30.60 -22.66 11.32
N PHE A 881 31.09 -22.28 10.14
CA PHE A 881 30.42 -22.56 8.86
C PHE A 881 30.27 -24.06 8.60
N ARG A 882 31.30 -24.85 8.92
CA ARG A 882 31.27 -26.30 8.68
C ARG A 882 30.29 -27.03 9.59
N ILE A 883 30.12 -26.60 10.85
CA ILE A 883 29.10 -27.19 11.73
C ILE A 883 27.68 -26.75 11.33
N LEU A 884 27.48 -25.53 10.82
CA LEU A 884 26.18 -25.11 10.28
C LEU A 884 25.74 -25.99 9.09
N GLU A 885 26.70 -26.37 8.25
CA GLU A 885 26.49 -27.21 7.07
C GLU A 885 26.32 -28.71 7.37
N ALA A 886 26.38 -29.12 8.65
CA ALA A 886 26.24 -30.51 9.08
C ALA A 886 24.91 -31.13 8.65
N SER A 887 24.95 -32.29 7.98
CA SER A 887 23.77 -33.05 7.53
C SER A 887 22.81 -33.32 8.69
N GLU A 888 23.33 -33.61 9.87
CA GLU A 888 22.58 -33.95 11.07
C GLU A 888 21.71 -32.79 11.54
N LEU A 889 22.17 -31.54 11.37
CA LEU A 889 21.38 -30.34 11.65
C LEU A 889 20.30 -30.11 10.58
N LYS A 890 20.67 -30.29 9.30
CA LYS A 890 19.70 -30.14 8.20
C LYS A 890 18.54 -31.12 8.36
N GLU A 891 18.84 -32.38 8.70
CA GLU A 891 17.86 -33.42 8.96
C GLU A 891 17.04 -33.13 10.22
N ALA A 892 17.69 -32.78 11.34
CA ALA A 892 16.98 -32.50 12.59
C ALA A 892 15.93 -31.39 12.45
N VAL A 893 16.25 -30.33 11.69
CA VAL A 893 15.28 -29.28 11.38
C VAL A 893 14.24 -29.77 10.36
N ALA A 894 14.63 -30.46 9.29
CA ALA A 894 13.70 -30.93 8.27
C ALA A 894 12.65 -31.91 8.80
N THR A 895 13.01 -32.83 9.70
CA THR A 895 12.11 -33.86 10.25
C THR A 895 11.24 -33.37 11.40
N SER A 896 11.49 -32.17 11.93
CA SER A 896 10.78 -31.60 13.08
C SER A 896 9.62 -30.67 12.64
N PRO A 897 8.35 -31.03 12.86
CA PRO A 897 7.21 -30.15 12.62
C PRO A 897 6.94 -29.20 13.82
N PRO A 898 6.45 -27.97 13.60
CA PRO A 898 7.08 -26.88 12.86
C PRO A 898 8.14 -26.19 13.74
N ALA A 899 9.37 -26.70 13.76
CA ALA A 899 10.43 -26.06 14.55
C ALA A 899 10.96 -24.79 13.83
N PRO A 900 10.81 -23.58 14.41
CA PRO A 900 11.29 -22.33 13.82
C PRO A 900 12.82 -22.19 13.86
N LEU A 901 13.49 -22.85 14.81
CA LEU A 901 14.92 -22.67 15.06
C LEU A 901 15.64 -23.99 15.36
N GLY A 902 16.66 -24.30 14.57
CA GLY A 902 17.65 -25.34 14.87
C GLY A 902 18.98 -24.72 15.27
N LEU A 903 19.47 -25.05 16.46
CA LEU A 903 20.72 -24.55 17.01
C LEU A 903 21.77 -25.67 16.98
N ILE A 904 22.97 -25.37 16.48
CA ILE A 904 24.15 -26.22 16.64
C ILE A 904 25.26 -25.44 17.35
N THR A 905 25.98 -26.09 18.25
CA THR A 905 27.13 -25.51 18.93
C THR A 905 28.36 -26.40 18.75
N SER A 906 29.55 -25.79 18.66
CA SER A 906 30.80 -26.55 18.73
C SER A 906 30.94 -27.25 20.09
N ASP A 907 31.67 -28.37 20.15
CA ASP A 907 31.92 -29.09 21.42
C ASP A 907 32.48 -28.21 22.55
N TRP A 908 33.42 -27.30 22.23
CA TRP A 908 33.95 -26.35 23.20
C TRP A 908 32.85 -25.43 23.75
N PHE A 909 32.05 -24.83 22.87
CA PHE A 909 30.98 -23.91 23.26
C PHE A 909 29.90 -24.62 24.10
N TYR A 910 29.62 -25.89 23.82
CA TYR A 910 28.74 -26.70 24.65
C TYR A 910 29.31 -26.90 26.06
N ARG A 911 30.54 -27.41 26.19
CA ARG A 911 31.13 -27.75 27.49
C ARG A 911 31.40 -26.53 28.38
N GLU A 912 31.79 -25.41 27.77
CA GLU A 912 32.21 -24.22 28.50
C GLU A 912 31.09 -23.19 28.72
N VAL A 913 30.01 -23.23 27.92
CA VAL A 913 28.94 -22.23 27.98
C VAL A 913 27.56 -22.85 28.24
N VAL A 914 27.22 -23.95 27.55
CA VAL A 914 25.90 -24.59 27.70
C VAL A 914 25.85 -25.43 28.98
N GLN A 915 26.80 -26.34 29.16
CA GLN A 915 26.84 -27.27 30.28
C GLN A 915 26.94 -26.59 31.65
N PRO A 916 27.65 -25.47 31.82
CA PRO A 916 27.72 -24.76 33.11
C PRO A 916 26.53 -23.83 33.38
N SER A 917 25.65 -23.57 32.40
CA SER A 917 24.52 -22.66 32.57
C SER A 917 23.38 -23.34 33.33
N GLU A 918 22.93 -22.73 34.43
CA GLU A 918 21.77 -23.22 35.20
C GLU A 918 20.43 -22.90 34.52
N ALA A 919 20.42 -21.97 33.57
CA ALA A 919 19.21 -21.53 32.87
C ALA A 919 18.89 -22.35 31.61
N VAL A 920 19.82 -23.19 31.14
CA VAL A 920 19.65 -24.01 29.95
C VAL A 920 19.71 -25.49 30.34
N ASP A 921 18.70 -26.26 29.95
CA ASP A 921 18.76 -27.70 30.09
C ASP A 921 19.81 -28.30 29.13
N SER A 922 20.98 -28.65 29.66
CA SER A 922 22.06 -29.24 28.88
C SER A 922 21.70 -30.60 28.27
N GLU A 923 20.73 -31.34 28.82
CA GLU A 923 20.25 -32.63 28.29
C GLU A 923 19.39 -32.45 27.03
N SER A 924 18.85 -31.23 26.81
CA SER A 924 18.10 -30.90 25.59
C SER A 924 18.97 -30.84 24.32
N PHE A 925 20.30 -30.91 24.45
CA PHE A 925 21.23 -30.95 23.34
C PHE A 925 21.64 -32.39 23.01
N ARG A 926 21.50 -32.77 21.74
CA ARG A 926 21.96 -34.06 21.22
C ARG A 926 23.35 -33.94 20.63
N ARG A 927 24.30 -34.75 21.12
CA ARG A 927 25.64 -34.87 20.54
C ARG A 927 25.58 -35.47 19.13
N VAL A 928 26.34 -34.89 18.21
CA VAL A 928 26.50 -35.36 16.83
C VAL A 928 27.96 -35.29 16.39
N ASP A 929 28.34 -36.21 15.52
CA ASP A 929 29.66 -36.21 14.89
C ASP A 929 29.53 -35.56 13.50
N VAL A 930 30.16 -34.40 13.32
CA VAL A 930 30.09 -33.60 12.10
C VAL A 930 31.22 -33.98 11.15
N HIS A 931 30.84 -34.35 9.93
CA HIS A 931 31.75 -34.69 8.83
C HIS A 931 31.46 -33.82 7.60
N VAL A 932 32.09 -32.66 7.51
CA VAL A 932 31.89 -31.70 6.39
C VAL A 932 33.25 -31.27 5.84
N LYS A 933 33.47 -31.55 4.54
CA LYS A 933 34.76 -31.34 3.84
C LYS A 933 35.91 -32.01 4.63
N GLU A 934 36.90 -31.22 5.06
CA GLU A 934 38.06 -31.67 5.82
C GLU A 934 37.85 -31.61 7.35
N THR A 935 36.71 -31.09 7.83
CA THR A 935 36.43 -31.06 9.29
C THR A 935 35.81 -32.35 9.75
N ARG A 936 36.42 -32.91 10.80
CA ARG A 936 35.84 -33.94 11.66
C ARG A 936 35.80 -33.38 13.07
N SER A 937 34.62 -33.15 13.62
CA SER A 937 34.46 -32.56 14.94
C SER A 937 33.17 -32.97 15.61
N GLN A 938 33.16 -32.92 16.93
CA GLN A 938 31.94 -33.08 17.72
C GLN A 938 31.19 -31.76 17.81
N ALA A 939 29.87 -31.83 17.70
CA ALA A 939 28.97 -30.70 17.87
C ALA A 939 27.70 -31.15 18.61
N TRP A 940 26.89 -30.18 19.04
CA TRP A 940 25.71 -30.42 19.84
C TRP A 940 24.52 -29.67 19.24
N ILE A 941 23.42 -30.39 18.97
CA ILE A 941 22.23 -29.83 18.32
C ILE A 941 21.08 -29.73 19.32
N ARG A 942 20.39 -28.60 19.33
CA ARG A 942 19.09 -28.42 19.98
C ARG A 942 18.09 -27.86 18.98
N VAL A 943 16.92 -28.46 18.88
CA VAL A 943 15.81 -27.95 18.05
C VAL A 943 14.80 -27.30 19.00
N LEU A 944 14.49 -26.02 18.77
CA LEU A 944 13.49 -25.32 19.55
C LEU A 944 12.13 -25.45 18.86
N HIS A 945 11.15 -25.93 19.60
CA HIS A 945 9.77 -26.12 19.15
C HIS A 945 8.87 -25.00 19.72
N GLU A 946 7.66 -24.87 19.17
CA GLU A 946 6.62 -24.06 19.82
C GLU A 946 6.35 -24.60 21.23
N PRO A 947 6.31 -23.74 22.27
CA PRO A 947 6.01 -24.16 23.64
C PRO A 947 4.57 -24.66 23.83
#